data_AF-A0A239TER8-F1
#
_entry.id   AF-A0A239TER8-F1
#
_cell.length_a   1.000
_cell.length_b   1.000
_cell.length_c   1.000
_cell.angle_alpha   90.00
_cell.angle_beta   90.00
_cell.angle_gamma   90.00
#
_symmetry.space_group_name_H-M   'P 1'
#
loop_
_entity.id
_entity.type
_entity.pdbx_description
1 polymer ?
#
loop_
_entity_poly.entity_id
_entity_poly.type
_entity_poly.pdbx_seq_one_letter_code
_entity_poly.pdbx_strand_id
1 'polypeptide(L)'
;MSELENLKSRQQELLDKIQEIGEQYEGIENKHNAQKIQELNKVQAQLMGNQNNLKQQLQSVQEKLKTINSEIDKLSSTAIDKILEAIKNQRWYFFKNKQHILMDKTTGILWANLDYFPYRKENNTTYTLNEAKSLVNNYNVDGIDNWQIPTLEVFKHMIYDKTFPFQQGNNWRIRGKDYWCCNVNNSSNNSVDLDDCNPCTCKGWLISCSYYLIQDSEYEKNVSEDNPLYTEKERLQFTLDLFRENEFLPIFDDAEITDLYKKIYFEKPRLLQALIEVETQLAQCEEVKTITANFDYKTLLNKYDIASIDKSIIKYYEAVQQWIDELMEYLADFEQQKENVIQDCNQISLQLSTTYKDDSNLTEAENELLKNRQYYFKDKLALGMDKVQANLLEIRQEADDIEYTINEIDDGSNVIYKLAQLEKKGRASFALIAENTAKIVNKALQKIDFFEHNRDFIVKAVEVWSKWNEDYKVFKTKQYEELKHICEEDDIEAEIWQKWYEDWQKLRFTIEEKLQPMIARGLKGDIEAKEEQETPIIMQAIYVLNDYKIAVDNFYLEERKNIYQQYVFQNCGDLQEKFEVEKELYARTMNLQKALQNIIFNCKKEADKIFILRWIDNLIDIQINEIIQFVADNNLEQISQEVLNEFAKLKQKNYYMYLADIKAYSQEQANREKAYNSLIFKMRKGLMKK
;
A
#
# COMPACT_ATOMS: atom_id res chain seq x y z
N MET A 1 21.34 55.46 18.81
CA MET A 1 21.81 54.44 17.85
C MET A 1 22.36 55.16 16.65
N SER A 2 23.58 54.81 16.26
CA SER A 2 24.23 55.43 15.10
C SER A 2 23.52 55.04 13.81
N GLU A 3 23.61 55.87 12.78
CA GLU A 3 23.08 55.57 11.44
C GLU A 3 23.57 54.21 10.92
N LEU A 4 24.78 53.80 11.32
CA LEU A 4 25.38 52.51 11.01
C LEU A 4 24.68 51.32 11.70
N GLU A 5 24.19 51.47 12.93
CA GLU A 5 23.43 50.41 13.63
C GLU A 5 22.06 50.22 13.02
N ASN A 6 21.38 51.31 12.66
CA ASN A 6 20.10 51.23 11.95
C ASN A 6 20.26 50.57 10.57
N LEU A 7 21.34 50.87 9.85
CA LEU A 7 21.64 50.23 8.56
C LEU A 7 21.97 48.74 8.71
N LYS A 8 22.69 48.32 9.76
CA LYS A 8 22.96 46.90 10.03
C LYS A 8 21.70 46.12 10.42
N SER A 9 20.84 46.69 11.26
CA SER A 9 19.54 46.07 11.59
C SER A 9 18.68 45.93 10.34
N ARG A 10 18.63 46.96 9.49
CA ARG A 10 17.85 46.92 8.25
C ARG A 10 18.42 45.93 7.23
N GLN A 11 19.75 45.79 7.17
CA GLN A 11 20.42 44.79 6.35
C GLN A 11 20.05 43.38 6.80
N GLN A 12 20.06 43.10 8.11
CA GLN A 12 19.68 41.79 8.63
C GLN A 12 18.19 41.49 8.37
N GLU A 13 17.30 42.46 8.61
CA GLU A 13 15.87 42.30 8.34
C GLU A 13 15.58 42.02 6.85
N LEU A 14 16.37 42.61 5.94
CA LEU A 14 16.29 42.33 4.50
C LEU A 14 16.85 40.95 4.16
N LEU A 15 17.95 40.53 4.79
CA LEU A 15 18.52 39.19 4.60
C LEU A 15 17.55 38.10 5.09
N ASP A 16 16.91 38.30 6.24
CA ASP A 16 15.92 37.37 6.79
C ASP A 16 14.69 37.26 5.87
N LYS A 17 14.21 38.39 5.33
CA LYS A 17 13.12 38.41 4.33
C LYS A 17 13.51 37.75 3.01
N ILE A 18 14.73 37.96 2.55
CA ILE A 18 15.26 37.29 1.33
C ILE A 18 15.37 35.78 1.57
N GLN A 19 15.76 35.36 2.77
CA GLN A 19 15.81 33.95 3.16
C GLN A 19 14.40 33.34 3.22
N GLU A 20 13.44 34.02 3.82
CA GLU A 20 12.04 33.59 3.89
C GLU A 20 11.42 33.47 2.49
N ILE A 21 11.71 34.41 1.58
CA ILE A 21 11.30 34.36 0.18
C ILE A 21 11.98 33.19 -0.55
N GLY A 22 13.27 32.96 -0.33
CA GLY A 22 14.01 31.84 -0.91
C GLY A 22 13.44 30.48 -0.47
N GLU A 23 13.10 30.33 0.81
CA GLU A 23 12.48 29.13 1.38
C GLU A 23 11.05 28.89 0.85
N GLN A 24 10.27 29.95 0.58
CA GLN A 24 8.88 29.85 0.11
C GLN A 24 8.71 29.77 -1.43
N TYR A 25 9.59 30.39 -2.23
CA TYR A 25 9.31 30.65 -3.65
C TYR A 25 10.40 30.21 -4.64
N GLU A 26 11.60 29.82 -4.19
CA GLU A 26 12.75 29.55 -5.10
C GLU A 26 13.16 28.07 -5.25
N GLY A 27 12.34 27.13 -4.78
CA GLY A 27 12.52 25.69 -5.04
C GLY A 27 13.91 25.15 -4.68
N ILE A 28 14.38 24.09 -5.37
CA ILE A 28 15.69 23.45 -5.13
C ILE A 28 16.85 24.27 -5.73
N GLU A 29 16.56 25.21 -6.62
CA GLU A 29 17.58 26.06 -7.27
C GLU A 29 18.25 27.02 -6.28
N ASN A 30 17.54 27.38 -5.20
CA ASN A 30 18.11 28.12 -4.10
C ASN A 30 19.11 27.24 -3.30
N LYS A 31 20.36 27.70 -3.20
CA LYS A 31 21.45 26.99 -2.52
C LYS A 31 21.13 26.61 -1.07
N HIS A 32 20.34 27.42 -0.36
CA HIS A 32 19.92 27.15 1.01
C HIS A 32 18.92 25.99 1.05
N ASN A 33 17.90 26.00 0.20
CA ASN A 33 16.94 24.90 0.07
C ASN A 33 17.60 23.61 -0.41
N ALA A 34 18.52 23.69 -1.36
CA ALA A 34 19.33 22.55 -1.80
C ALA A 34 20.12 21.93 -0.64
N GLN A 35 20.71 22.76 0.23
CA GLN A 35 21.43 22.30 1.43
C GLN A 35 20.47 21.70 2.46
N LYS A 36 19.31 22.31 2.69
CA LYS A 36 18.27 21.81 3.60
C LYS A 36 17.72 20.46 3.13
N ILE A 37 17.45 20.30 1.83
CA ILE A 37 17.06 19.04 1.19
C ILE A 37 18.18 18.01 1.30
N GLN A 38 19.44 18.40 1.11
CA GLN A 38 20.58 17.49 1.26
C GLN A 38 20.72 16.98 2.70
N GLU A 39 20.50 17.83 3.70
CA GLU A 39 20.49 17.43 5.11
C GLU A 39 19.29 16.55 5.45
N LEU A 40 18.09 16.88 4.95
CA LEU A 40 16.90 16.04 5.11
C LEU A 40 17.07 14.67 4.44
N ASN A 41 17.66 14.61 3.25
CA ASN A 41 17.97 13.36 2.55
C ASN A 41 19.02 12.53 3.30
N LYS A 42 20.00 13.16 3.96
CA LYS A 42 20.94 12.46 4.85
C LYS A 42 20.23 11.87 6.06
N VAL A 43 19.34 12.63 6.70
CA VAL A 43 18.55 12.15 7.85
C VAL A 43 17.62 11.03 7.41
N GLN A 44 16.95 11.15 6.26
CA GLN A 44 16.10 10.12 5.69
C GLN A 44 16.90 8.84 5.38
N ALA A 45 18.07 8.97 4.74
CA ALA A 45 18.95 7.82 4.48
C ALA A 45 19.46 7.16 5.76
N GLN A 46 19.77 7.95 6.81
CA GLN A 46 20.13 7.42 8.13
C GLN A 46 18.96 6.68 8.79
N LEU A 47 17.75 7.23 8.75
CA LEU A 47 16.55 6.59 9.29
C LEU A 47 16.19 5.31 8.54
N MET A 48 16.28 5.30 7.20
CA MET A 48 16.12 4.09 6.38
C MET A 48 17.20 3.05 6.67
N GLY A 49 18.44 3.48 6.88
CA GLY A 49 19.54 2.61 7.30
C GLY A 49 19.29 1.97 8.67
N ASN A 50 18.82 2.76 9.64
CA ASN A 50 18.45 2.30 10.98
C ASN A 50 17.26 1.34 10.92
N GLN A 51 16.24 1.63 10.12
CA GLN A 51 15.09 0.76 9.91
C GLN A 51 15.49 -0.59 9.32
N ASN A 52 16.37 -0.59 8.30
CA ASN A 52 16.87 -1.83 7.69
C ASN A 52 17.74 -2.62 8.66
N ASN A 53 18.56 -1.96 9.48
CA ASN A 53 19.36 -2.60 10.53
C ASN A 53 18.46 -3.26 11.57
N LEU A 54 17.42 -2.56 12.05
CA LEU A 54 16.44 -3.12 12.98
C LEU A 54 15.68 -4.30 12.38
N LYS A 55 15.30 -4.25 11.09
CA LYS A 55 14.69 -5.39 10.38
C LYS A 55 15.62 -6.60 10.31
N GLN A 56 16.91 -6.39 10.01
CA GLN A 56 17.90 -7.46 9.99
C GLN A 56 18.12 -8.06 11.39
N GLN A 57 18.15 -7.23 12.43
CA GLN A 57 18.25 -7.68 13.81
C GLN A 57 17.02 -8.49 14.23
N LEU A 58 15.81 -8.04 13.87
CA LEU A 58 14.57 -8.76 14.13
C LEU A 58 14.56 -10.10 13.40
N GLN A 59 14.93 -10.13 12.12
CA GLN A 59 15.00 -11.37 11.36
C GLN A 59 16.02 -12.35 11.97
N SER A 60 17.17 -11.85 12.42
CA SER A 60 18.17 -12.66 13.12
C SER A 60 17.63 -13.25 14.44
N VAL A 61 16.87 -12.46 15.21
CA VAL A 61 16.22 -12.91 16.45
C VAL A 61 15.11 -13.92 16.15
N GLN A 62 14.31 -13.70 15.11
CA GLN A 62 13.25 -14.61 14.67
C GLN A 62 13.82 -15.94 14.18
N GLU A 63 14.92 -15.95 13.42
CA GLU A 63 15.60 -17.17 12.98
C GLU A 63 16.21 -17.93 14.16
N LYS A 64 16.80 -17.22 15.12
CA LYS A 64 17.29 -17.83 16.37
C LYS A 64 16.13 -18.41 17.19
N LEU A 65 15.02 -17.69 17.34
CA LEU A 65 13.82 -18.19 18.02
C LEU A 65 13.23 -19.40 17.31
N LYS A 66 13.18 -19.40 15.97
CA LYS A 66 12.70 -20.55 15.18
C LYS A 66 13.62 -21.76 15.35
N THR A 67 14.93 -21.54 15.41
CA THR A 67 15.92 -22.60 15.67
C THR A 67 15.78 -23.14 17.08
N ILE A 68 15.70 -22.25 18.08
CA ILE A 68 15.49 -22.60 19.49
C ILE A 68 14.15 -23.32 19.67
N ASN A 69 13.07 -22.87 19.06
CA ASN A 69 11.75 -23.51 19.12
C ASN A 69 11.77 -24.87 18.43
N SER A 70 12.44 -25.02 17.29
CA SER A 70 12.62 -26.31 16.60
C SER A 70 13.44 -27.31 17.43
N GLU A 71 14.50 -26.85 18.12
CA GLU A 71 15.27 -27.67 19.07
C GLU A 71 14.45 -27.99 20.31
N ILE A 72 13.72 -27.01 20.87
CA ILE A 72 12.85 -27.19 22.03
C ILE A 72 11.69 -28.13 21.68
N ASP A 73 11.09 -28.08 20.50
CA ASP A 73 9.98 -28.97 20.11
C ASP A 73 10.46 -30.40 19.85
N LYS A 74 11.69 -30.56 19.34
CA LYS A 74 12.37 -31.87 19.32
C LYS A 74 12.69 -32.36 20.73
N LEU A 75 12.93 -31.45 21.67
CA LEU A 75 13.26 -31.76 23.05
C LEU A 75 12.04 -31.83 23.97
N SER A 76 10.88 -31.21 23.72
CA SER A 76 9.87 -30.86 24.73
C SER A 76 9.02 -32.04 25.18
N SER A 77 8.69 -32.96 24.28
CA SER A 77 8.16 -34.28 24.69
C SER A 77 9.18 -35.02 25.56
N THR A 78 10.45 -35.02 25.15
CA THR A 78 11.57 -35.63 25.87
C THR A 78 11.98 -34.89 27.16
N ALA A 79 11.73 -33.58 27.27
CA ALA A 79 12.28 -32.69 28.31
C ALA A 79 11.34 -32.62 29.51
N ILE A 80 10.04 -32.55 29.26
CA ILE A 80 9.05 -32.75 30.32
C ILE A 80 9.22 -34.16 30.89
N ASP A 81 9.38 -35.18 30.04
CA ASP A 81 9.62 -36.54 30.50
C ASP A 81 10.93 -36.65 31.31
N LYS A 82 12.02 -35.97 30.91
CA LYS A 82 13.27 -35.90 31.71
C LYS A 82 13.09 -35.19 33.06
N ILE A 83 12.31 -34.10 33.11
CA ILE A 83 12.02 -33.39 34.36
C ILE A 83 11.15 -34.26 35.26
N LEU A 84 10.11 -34.91 34.73
CA LEU A 84 9.26 -35.83 35.49
C LEU A 84 10.06 -37.03 36.00
N GLU A 85 10.98 -37.56 35.19
CA GLU A 85 11.89 -38.63 35.63
C GLU A 85 12.83 -38.17 36.74
N ALA A 86 13.33 -36.93 36.69
CA ALA A 86 14.08 -36.36 37.81
C ALA A 86 13.19 -36.15 39.05
N ILE A 87 11.92 -35.76 38.86
CA ILE A 87 10.94 -35.66 39.95
C ILE A 87 10.69 -37.03 40.59
N LYS A 88 10.62 -38.09 39.78
CA LYS A 88 10.43 -39.46 40.25
C LYS A 88 11.55 -39.87 41.21
N ASN A 89 12.79 -39.61 40.81
CA ASN A 89 13.98 -40.13 41.49
C ASN A 89 14.45 -39.29 42.70
N GLN A 90 13.85 -38.13 42.96
CA GLN A 90 14.22 -37.24 44.06
C GLN A 90 13.03 -36.97 44.99
N ARG A 91 13.28 -36.97 46.30
CA ARG A 91 12.27 -36.68 47.34
C ARG A 91 12.39 -35.26 47.89
N TRP A 92 13.61 -34.81 48.17
CA TRP A 92 13.86 -33.56 48.86
C TRP A 92 14.31 -32.47 47.90
N TYR A 93 13.64 -31.31 47.96
CA TYR A 93 13.94 -30.19 47.06
C TYR A 93 14.35 -28.96 47.85
N PHE A 94 15.55 -28.48 47.57
CA PHE A 94 15.96 -27.11 47.90
C PHE A 94 15.60 -26.19 46.73
N PHE A 95 15.47 -24.89 47.00
CA PHE A 95 15.08 -23.93 45.98
C PHE A 95 16.08 -22.78 45.87
N LYS A 96 16.53 -22.49 44.65
CA LYS A 96 17.50 -21.40 44.39
C LYS A 96 16.98 -20.03 44.79
N ASN A 97 15.68 -19.79 44.60
CA ASN A 97 15.01 -18.53 44.87
C ASN A 97 14.33 -18.46 46.24
N LYS A 98 14.33 -19.55 47.02
CA LYS A 98 13.73 -19.67 48.36
C LYS A 98 14.67 -20.48 49.25
N GLN A 99 15.77 -19.87 49.67
CA GLN A 99 16.92 -20.57 50.26
C GLN A 99 16.66 -21.08 51.69
N HIS A 100 15.70 -20.50 52.40
CA HIS A 100 15.44 -20.80 53.81
C HIS A 100 14.55 -22.03 54.01
N ILE A 101 14.11 -22.66 52.92
CA ILE A 101 13.15 -23.76 52.94
C ILE A 101 13.62 -24.94 52.09
N LEU A 102 13.10 -26.12 52.39
CA LEU A 102 13.14 -27.30 51.53
C LEU A 102 11.76 -27.99 51.56
N MET A 103 11.41 -28.71 50.49
CA MET A 103 10.14 -29.42 50.39
C MET A 103 10.36 -30.93 50.42
N ASP A 104 9.46 -31.63 51.10
CA ASP A 104 9.27 -33.07 50.99
C ASP A 104 8.27 -33.38 49.85
N LYS A 105 8.70 -34.05 48.78
CA LYS A 105 7.83 -34.42 47.66
C LYS A 105 6.68 -35.32 48.08
N THR A 106 6.88 -36.23 49.05
CA THR A 106 5.86 -37.25 49.37
C THR A 106 4.67 -36.65 50.09
N THR A 107 4.90 -35.63 50.91
CA THR A 107 3.87 -35.00 51.73
C THR A 107 3.48 -33.61 51.22
N GLY A 108 4.38 -32.93 50.51
CA GLY A 108 4.24 -31.53 50.12
C GLY A 108 4.57 -30.53 51.24
N ILE A 109 5.00 -31.03 52.40
CA ILE A 109 5.34 -30.22 53.56
C ILE A 109 6.64 -29.47 53.31
N LEU A 110 6.64 -28.19 53.67
CA LEU A 110 7.84 -27.36 53.72
C LEU A 110 8.53 -27.51 55.07
N TRP A 111 9.84 -27.62 55.04
CA TRP A 111 10.70 -27.70 56.20
C TRP A 111 11.66 -26.52 56.22
N ALA A 112 12.01 -26.05 57.41
CA ALA A 112 13.00 -25.00 57.53
C ALA A 112 14.40 -25.54 57.21
N ASN A 113 15.13 -24.83 56.34
CA ASN A 113 16.49 -25.19 55.99
C ASN A 113 17.42 -24.96 57.19
N LEU A 114 17.98 -26.03 57.74
CA LEU A 114 18.80 -25.99 58.96
C LEU A 114 20.15 -25.26 58.79
N ASP A 115 20.58 -24.95 57.57
CA ASP A 115 21.74 -24.08 57.35
C ASP A 115 21.44 -22.61 57.71
N TYR A 116 20.16 -22.21 57.67
CA TYR A 116 19.72 -20.85 57.98
C TYR A 116 18.84 -20.77 59.23
N PHE A 117 18.10 -21.85 59.53
CA PHE A 117 17.19 -21.91 60.65
C PHE A 117 17.94 -22.09 61.99
N PRO A 118 17.59 -21.34 63.05
CA PRO A 118 18.21 -21.45 64.36
C PRO A 118 17.75 -22.72 65.10
N TYR A 119 18.20 -23.89 64.64
CA TYR A 119 17.89 -25.18 65.28
C TYR A 119 18.56 -25.37 66.66
N ARG A 120 19.49 -24.46 66.99
CA ARG A 120 20.21 -24.36 68.26
C ARG A 120 20.32 -22.93 68.73
N LYS A 121 20.40 -22.75 70.04
CA LYS A 121 20.72 -21.46 70.66
C LYS A 121 22.19 -21.10 70.48
N GLU A 122 22.50 -19.83 70.76
CA GLU A 122 23.85 -19.35 71.05
C GLU A 122 24.50 -20.27 72.12
N ASN A 123 25.77 -20.61 71.91
CA ASN A 123 26.53 -21.60 72.70
C ASN A 123 26.14 -23.08 72.50
N ASN A 124 25.46 -23.44 71.41
CA ASN A 124 25.16 -24.84 71.05
C ASN A 124 24.33 -25.56 72.13
N THR A 125 23.28 -24.90 72.60
CA THR A 125 22.33 -25.42 73.60
C THR A 125 20.92 -25.58 73.02
N THR A 126 20.11 -26.42 73.67
CA THR A 126 18.74 -26.81 73.26
C THR A 126 17.66 -25.85 73.77
N TYR A 127 16.48 -25.88 73.13
CA TYR A 127 15.31 -25.09 73.48
C TYR A 127 14.39 -25.81 74.48
N THR A 128 13.74 -25.06 75.37
CA THR A 128 12.51 -25.49 76.02
C THR A 128 11.33 -25.34 75.05
N LEU A 129 10.23 -26.05 75.29
CA LEU A 129 9.04 -25.98 74.43
C LEU A 129 8.49 -24.56 74.28
N ASN A 130 8.47 -23.76 75.35
CA ASN A 130 7.95 -22.39 75.30
C ASN A 130 8.84 -21.48 74.45
N GLU A 131 10.17 -21.62 74.57
CA GLU A 131 11.11 -20.87 73.72
C GLU A 131 11.00 -21.30 72.26
N ALA A 132 10.86 -22.61 71.99
CA ALA A 132 10.64 -23.14 70.65
C ALA A 132 9.35 -22.60 70.03
N LYS A 133 8.23 -22.63 70.75
CA LYS A 133 6.95 -22.06 70.29
C LYS A 133 7.07 -20.57 70.00
N SER A 134 7.72 -19.81 70.89
CA SER A 134 7.94 -18.38 70.67
C SER A 134 8.80 -18.09 69.44
N LEU A 135 9.82 -18.91 69.17
CA LEU A 135 10.66 -18.75 67.99
C LEU A 135 9.87 -19.06 66.71
N VAL A 136 9.20 -20.20 66.68
CA VAL A 136 8.44 -20.68 65.51
C VAL A 136 7.29 -19.73 65.16
N ASN A 137 6.52 -19.26 66.14
CA ASN A 137 5.39 -18.36 65.91
C ASN A 137 5.80 -16.98 65.36
N ASN A 138 7.06 -16.59 65.53
CA ASN A 138 7.60 -15.32 65.02
C ASN A 138 8.53 -15.54 63.80
N TYR A 139 8.63 -16.77 63.30
CA TYR A 139 9.47 -17.09 62.16
C TYR A 139 8.72 -16.77 60.87
N ASN A 140 9.24 -15.83 60.08
CA ASN A 140 8.73 -15.50 58.76
C ASN A 140 9.91 -15.38 57.80
N VAL A 141 9.93 -16.24 56.78
CA VAL A 141 11.00 -16.29 55.77
C VAL A 141 10.40 -16.64 54.42
N ASP A 142 11.03 -16.11 53.36
CA ASP A 142 10.68 -16.46 51.98
C ASP A 142 9.19 -16.23 51.61
N GLY A 143 8.47 -15.41 52.38
CA GLY A 143 7.05 -15.10 52.22
C GLY A 143 6.09 -16.03 52.98
N ILE A 144 6.59 -16.85 53.90
CA ILE A 144 5.82 -17.87 54.64
C ILE A 144 5.92 -17.60 56.14
N ASP A 145 4.77 -17.47 56.81
CA ASP A 145 4.64 -17.12 58.23
C ASP A 145 3.89 -18.17 59.08
N ASN A 146 3.32 -19.21 58.47
CA ASN A 146 2.51 -20.24 59.13
C ASN A 146 3.33 -21.46 59.63
N TRP A 147 4.52 -21.20 60.20
CA TRP A 147 5.42 -22.25 60.68
C TRP A 147 4.94 -22.90 61.98
N GLN A 148 5.22 -24.20 62.13
CA GLN A 148 4.78 -25.01 63.26
C GLN A 148 5.86 -25.99 63.73
N ILE A 149 5.78 -26.41 64.99
CA ILE A 149 6.56 -27.55 65.48
C ILE A 149 5.88 -28.83 64.98
N PRO A 150 6.60 -29.72 64.28
CA PRO A 150 6.03 -30.96 63.73
C PRO A 150 5.43 -31.86 64.82
N THR A 151 4.35 -32.55 64.47
CA THR A 151 3.78 -33.63 65.31
C THR A 151 4.67 -34.86 65.26
N LEU A 152 4.50 -35.78 66.23
CA LEU A 152 5.31 -37.01 66.28
C LEU A 152 5.21 -37.83 65.00
N GLU A 153 4.00 -37.95 64.43
CA GLU A 153 3.77 -38.71 63.19
C GLU A 153 4.47 -38.07 61.98
N VAL A 154 4.36 -36.74 61.83
CA VAL A 154 5.03 -36.01 60.75
C VAL A 154 6.55 -36.06 60.90
N PHE A 155 7.05 -35.97 62.14
CA PHE A 155 8.47 -36.10 62.44
C PHE A 155 9.00 -37.48 62.04
N LYS A 156 8.27 -38.54 62.41
CA LYS A 156 8.59 -39.93 62.08
C LYS A 156 8.61 -40.16 60.57
N HIS A 157 7.60 -39.66 59.85
CA HIS A 157 7.53 -39.77 58.40
C HIS A 157 8.73 -39.10 57.68
N MET A 158 9.23 -37.99 58.23
CA MET A 158 10.40 -37.29 57.69
C MET A 158 11.70 -38.10 57.82
N ILE A 159 11.93 -38.78 58.95
CA ILE A 159 13.24 -39.36 59.27
C ILE A 159 13.35 -40.86 59.02
N TYR A 160 12.24 -41.62 59.01
CA TYR A 160 12.31 -43.07 59.12
C TYR A 160 13.06 -43.77 57.99
N ASP A 161 12.94 -43.27 56.77
CA ASP A 161 13.62 -43.79 55.58
C ASP A 161 15.09 -43.34 55.47
N LYS A 162 15.54 -42.48 56.40
CA LYS A 162 16.90 -41.93 56.49
C LYS A 162 17.34 -41.12 55.26
N THR A 163 16.41 -40.57 54.48
CA THR A 163 16.73 -39.75 53.30
C THR A 163 16.76 -38.25 53.60
N PHE A 164 16.35 -37.83 54.79
CA PHE A 164 16.29 -36.42 55.17
C PHE A 164 17.66 -35.71 54.96
N PRO A 165 17.73 -34.54 54.29
CA PRO A 165 19.02 -33.95 53.89
C PRO A 165 19.99 -33.61 55.03
N PHE A 166 19.48 -33.40 56.24
CA PHE A 166 20.31 -33.12 57.41
C PHE A 166 20.53 -34.33 58.32
N GLN A 167 20.20 -35.53 57.85
CA GLN A 167 20.47 -36.79 58.53
C GLN A 167 21.98 -36.98 58.72
N GLN A 168 22.43 -37.09 59.97
CA GLN A 168 23.85 -37.28 60.30
C GLN A 168 23.98 -37.95 61.67
N GLY A 169 24.88 -38.93 61.79
CA GLY A 169 25.13 -39.67 63.03
C GLY A 169 24.43 -41.03 63.05
N ASN A 170 24.26 -41.60 64.24
CA ASN A 170 23.64 -42.93 64.42
C ASN A 170 22.10 -42.86 64.30
N ASN A 171 21.47 -44.01 64.08
CA ASN A 171 20.01 -44.19 64.08
C ASN A 171 19.28 -43.23 63.13
N TRP A 172 18.47 -42.31 63.66
CA TRP A 172 17.71 -41.30 62.91
C TRP A 172 18.10 -39.86 63.29
N ARG A 173 19.30 -39.68 63.84
CA ARG A 173 19.78 -38.37 64.30
C ARG A 173 19.92 -37.36 63.15
N ILE A 174 19.56 -36.12 63.43
CA ILE A 174 19.72 -34.97 62.53
C ILE A 174 20.92 -34.15 63.02
N ARG A 175 21.88 -33.80 62.15
CA ARG A 175 23.12 -33.08 62.52
C ARG A 175 23.88 -33.72 63.70
N GLY A 176 23.80 -35.04 63.86
CA GLY A 176 24.43 -35.80 64.96
C GLY A 176 23.70 -35.72 66.30
N LYS A 177 22.50 -35.13 66.34
CA LYS A 177 21.74 -34.83 67.56
C LYS A 177 20.55 -35.75 67.78
N ASP A 178 20.33 -36.10 69.05
CA ASP A 178 19.35 -37.07 69.54
C ASP A 178 18.01 -36.44 69.94
N TYR A 179 17.96 -35.38 70.75
CA TYR A 179 16.67 -34.85 71.25
C TYR A 179 16.13 -33.67 70.43
N TRP A 180 14.97 -33.80 69.79
CA TRP A 180 14.34 -32.72 69.00
C TRP A 180 12.95 -32.36 69.52
N CYS A 181 12.64 -31.06 69.52
CA CYS A 181 11.32 -30.54 69.91
C CYS A 181 10.24 -31.12 68.98
N CYS A 182 9.19 -31.67 69.59
CA CYS A 182 8.11 -32.32 68.87
C CYS A 182 6.78 -32.10 69.61
N ASN A 183 5.70 -31.90 68.85
CA ASN A 183 4.37 -31.77 69.41
C ASN A 183 3.72 -33.16 69.58
N VAL A 184 3.65 -33.66 70.82
CA VAL A 184 3.05 -34.96 71.14
C VAL A 184 1.68 -34.74 71.76
N ASN A 185 0.62 -35.06 71.01
CA ASN A 185 -0.76 -34.89 71.45
C ASN A 185 -1.02 -35.63 72.78
N ASN A 186 -1.70 -34.96 73.72
CA ASN A 186 -2.17 -35.53 74.99
C ASN A 186 -1.10 -36.14 75.91
N SER A 187 0.12 -35.59 75.91
CA SER A 187 1.20 -36.03 76.82
C SER A 187 1.99 -34.85 77.39
N SER A 188 2.72 -35.08 78.49
CA SER A 188 3.72 -34.12 78.99
C SER A 188 5.01 -34.10 78.17
N ASN A 189 5.15 -35.02 77.21
CA ASN A 189 6.33 -35.12 76.37
C ASN A 189 6.33 -33.97 75.36
N ASN A 190 7.51 -33.39 75.16
CA ASN A 190 7.71 -32.19 74.35
C ASN A 190 8.89 -32.32 73.38
N SER A 191 9.53 -33.49 73.37
CA SER A 191 10.65 -33.84 72.52
C SER A 191 10.54 -35.29 72.06
N VAL A 192 11.28 -35.63 71.02
CA VAL A 192 11.50 -36.99 70.54
C VAL A 192 12.98 -37.32 70.61
N ASP A 193 13.32 -38.50 71.12
CA ASP A 193 14.67 -39.05 71.03
C ASP A 193 14.84 -39.76 69.69
N LEU A 194 15.77 -39.31 68.86
CA LEU A 194 16.01 -39.85 67.52
C LEU A 194 16.88 -41.12 67.52
N ASP A 195 17.34 -41.61 68.69
CA ASP A 195 17.97 -42.93 68.78
C ASP A 195 16.96 -44.07 68.76
N ASP A 196 15.79 -43.89 69.37
CA ASP A 196 14.72 -44.90 69.46
C ASP A 196 13.35 -44.41 68.94
N CYS A 197 13.26 -43.15 68.49
CA CYS A 197 12.04 -42.47 68.04
C CYS A 197 10.92 -42.42 69.08
N ASN A 198 11.25 -42.47 70.38
CA ASN A 198 10.27 -42.40 71.46
C ASN A 198 10.06 -40.95 71.95
N PRO A 199 8.81 -40.59 72.30
CA PRO A 199 8.54 -39.29 72.89
C PRO A 199 9.12 -39.21 74.31
N CYS A 200 9.78 -38.11 74.63
CA CYS A 200 10.41 -37.87 75.92
C CYS A 200 10.13 -36.44 76.43
N THR A 201 10.39 -36.22 77.73
CA THR A 201 10.26 -34.91 78.35
C THR A 201 11.66 -34.33 78.60
N CYS A 202 12.18 -33.55 77.65
CA CYS A 202 13.50 -32.90 77.76
C CYS A 202 13.56 -31.59 76.96
N LYS A 203 14.71 -30.91 76.98
CA LYS A 203 14.99 -29.81 76.06
C LYS A 203 15.50 -30.39 74.74
N GLY A 204 15.05 -29.86 73.61
CA GLY A 204 15.38 -30.38 72.29
C GLY A 204 15.96 -29.33 71.33
N TRP A 205 16.60 -29.81 70.27
CA TRP A 205 16.89 -29.02 69.07
C TRP A 205 15.61 -28.75 68.29
N LEU A 206 15.61 -27.72 67.45
CA LEU A 206 14.38 -27.24 66.83
C LEU A 206 14.41 -27.39 65.32
N ILE A 207 13.33 -27.92 64.77
CA ILE A 207 12.99 -27.82 63.35
C ILE A 207 11.53 -27.41 63.24
N SER A 208 11.21 -26.59 62.25
CA SER A 208 9.84 -26.21 61.95
C SER A 208 9.41 -26.73 60.58
N CYS A 209 8.12 -27.00 60.47
CA CYS A 209 7.45 -27.35 59.23
C CYS A 209 6.32 -26.36 58.93
N SER A 210 5.92 -26.26 57.66
CA SER A 210 4.79 -25.48 57.20
C SER A 210 3.99 -26.29 56.17
N TYR A 211 2.66 -26.14 56.26
CA TYR A 211 1.70 -26.75 55.33
C TYR A 211 1.25 -25.77 54.24
N TYR A 212 1.96 -24.64 54.08
CA TYR A 212 1.57 -23.54 53.19
C TYR A 212 1.18 -23.98 51.77
N LEU A 213 1.92 -24.93 51.18
CA LEU A 213 1.64 -25.43 49.83
C LEU A 213 0.42 -26.35 49.73
N ILE A 214 -0.02 -26.92 50.86
CA ILE A 214 -0.97 -28.04 50.89
C ILE A 214 -2.14 -27.84 51.86
N GLN A 215 -2.32 -26.62 52.37
CA GLN A 215 -3.29 -26.33 53.43
C GLN A 215 -4.74 -26.66 53.02
N ASP A 216 -5.04 -26.57 51.72
CA ASP A 216 -6.34 -26.91 51.12
C ASP A 216 -6.21 -27.89 49.94
N SER A 217 -5.17 -28.74 49.93
CA SER A 217 -4.92 -29.68 48.83
C SER A 217 -4.94 -31.14 49.28
N GLU A 218 -5.32 -32.04 48.37
CA GLU A 218 -5.16 -33.49 48.56
C GLU A 218 -3.80 -33.99 48.04
N TYR A 219 -2.79 -33.11 48.01
CA TYR A 219 -1.50 -33.39 47.36
C TYR A 219 -0.88 -34.72 47.78
N GLU A 220 -0.75 -34.99 49.08
CA GLU A 220 -0.17 -36.24 49.61
C GLU A 220 -0.92 -37.48 49.10
N LYS A 221 -2.25 -37.43 49.04
CA LYS A 221 -3.07 -38.52 48.48
C LYS A 221 -2.87 -38.63 46.97
N ASN A 222 -2.77 -37.51 46.27
CA ASN A 222 -2.66 -37.46 44.81
C ASN A 222 -1.30 -37.97 44.32
N VAL A 223 -0.21 -37.72 45.05
CA VAL A 223 1.14 -38.17 44.68
C VAL A 223 1.48 -39.57 45.19
N SER A 224 0.65 -40.14 46.07
CA SER A 224 0.86 -41.48 46.64
C SER A 224 0.98 -42.56 45.55
N GLU A 225 1.99 -43.42 45.67
CA GLU A 225 2.22 -44.54 44.75
C GLU A 225 1.04 -45.53 44.73
N ASP A 226 0.31 -45.63 45.84
CA ASP A 226 -0.85 -46.51 46.01
C ASP A 226 -2.16 -45.91 45.48
N ASN A 227 -2.15 -44.67 44.97
CA ASN A 227 -3.36 -44.03 44.44
C ASN A 227 -3.77 -44.67 43.10
N PRO A 228 -4.96 -45.32 43.01
CA PRO A 228 -5.41 -46.01 41.80
C PRO A 228 -6.00 -45.07 40.74
N LEU A 229 -6.24 -43.79 41.06
CA LEU A 229 -6.92 -42.84 40.18
C LEU A 229 -5.98 -42.18 39.15
N TYR A 230 -4.68 -42.09 39.48
CA TYR A 230 -3.70 -41.36 38.68
C TYR A 230 -2.56 -42.28 38.24
N THR A 231 -2.14 -42.15 36.99
CA THR A 231 -0.93 -42.76 36.47
C THR A 231 0.31 -42.16 37.12
N GLU A 232 1.46 -42.86 37.08
CA GLU A 232 2.72 -42.32 37.61
C GLU A 232 3.05 -40.94 37.04
N LYS A 233 2.85 -40.75 35.73
CA LYS A 233 3.09 -39.47 35.06
C LYS A 233 2.20 -38.35 35.61
N GLU A 234 0.91 -38.61 35.82
CA GLU A 234 -0.02 -37.64 36.42
C GLU A 234 0.35 -37.33 37.88
N ARG A 235 0.80 -38.33 38.64
CA ARG A 235 1.27 -38.12 40.02
C ARG A 235 2.49 -37.19 40.08
N LEU A 236 3.47 -37.41 39.21
CA LEU A 236 4.66 -36.56 39.09
C LEU A 236 4.32 -35.15 38.60
N GLN A 237 3.29 -35.04 37.75
CA GLN A 237 2.81 -33.75 37.26
C GLN A 237 2.27 -32.86 38.38
N PHE A 238 1.63 -33.41 39.42
CA PHE A 238 1.20 -32.62 40.58
C PHE A 238 2.37 -31.92 41.29
N THR A 239 3.51 -32.58 41.44
CA THR A 239 4.72 -31.95 42.01
C THR A 239 5.26 -30.86 41.08
N LEU A 240 5.32 -31.13 39.77
CA LEU A 240 5.78 -30.16 38.78
C LEU A 240 4.88 -28.92 38.75
N ASP A 241 3.57 -29.11 38.80
CA ASP A 241 2.57 -28.04 38.84
C ASP A 241 2.71 -27.23 40.13
N LEU A 242 2.93 -27.89 41.27
CA LEU A 242 3.17 -27.21 42.54
C LEU A 242 4.40 -26.30 42.48
N PHE A 243 5.50 -26.75 41.85
CA PHE A 243 6.68 -25.90 41.65
C PHE A 243 6.38 -24.71 40.74
N ARG A 244 5.66 -24.92 39.65
CA ARG A 244 5.32 -23.87 38.68
C ARG A 244 4.40 -22.81 39.29
N GLU A 245 3.32 -23.23 39.94
CA GLU A 245 2.29 -22.36 40.51
C GLU A 245 2.80 -21.49 41.64
N ASN A 246 3.79 -21.99 42.40
CA ASN A 246 4.43 -21.25 43.50
C ASN A 246 5.72 -20.53 43.06
N GLU A 247 6.01 -20.50 41.75
CA GLU A 247 7.23 -19.91 41.18
C GLU A 247 8.52 -20.43 41.82
N PHE A 248 8.56 -21.71 42.22
CA PHE A 248 9.72 -22.32 42.83
C PHE A 248 10.75 -22.76 41.79
N LEU A 249 12.03 -22.51 42.11
CA LEU A 249 13.17 -22.92 41.30
C LEU A 249 13.89 -24.10 41.98
N PRO A 250 13.37 -25.35 41.87
CA PRO A 250 13.94 -26.52 42.51
C PRO A 250 15.36 -26.79 42.04
N ILE A 251 16.18 -27.26 42.97
CA ILE A 251 17.51 -27.80 42.72
C ILE A 251 17.34 -29.31 42.58
N PHE A 252 17.48 -29.79 41.36
CA PHE A 252 17.54 -31.22 41.06
C PHE A 252 18.94 -31.76 41.32
N ASP A 253 19.04 -33.04 41.67
CA ASP A 253 20.32 -33.74 41.85
C ASP A 253 21.18 -33.68 40.56
N ASP A 254 20.51 -33.68 39.41
CA ASP A 254 21.12 -33.38 38.12
C ASP A 254 21.07 -31.87 37.82
N ALA A 255 22.25 -31.25 37.77
CA ALA A 255 22.40 -29.83 37.47
C ALA A 255 21.89 -29.45 36.07
N GLU A 256 21.97 -30.36 35.09
CA GLU A 256 21.43 -30.12 33.74
C GLU A 256 19.90 -30.02 33.76
N ILE A 257 19.23 -30.82 34.61
CA ILE A 257 17.77 -30.76 34.78
C ILE A 257 17.34 -29.48 35.48
N THR A 258 18.12 -29.01 36.46
CA THR A 258 17.90 -27.70 37.10
C THR A 258 17.93 -26.56 36.08
N ASP A 259 18.93 -26.57 35.17
CA ASP A 259 19.03 -25.57 34.11
C ASP A 259 17.90 -25.72 33.07
N LEU A 260 17.55 -26.94 32.70
CA LEU A 260 16.45 -27.25 31.77
C LEU A 260 15.11 -26.74 32.30
N TYR A 261 14.79 -27.01 33.57
CA TYR A 261 13.56 -26.53 34.23
C TYR A 261 13.50 -25.00 34.21
N LYS A 262 14.61 -24.33 34.56
CA LYS A 262 14.71 -22.86 34.54
C LYS A 262 14.43 -22.28 33.15
N LYS A 263 15.03 -22.86 32.11
CA LYS A 263 14.84 -22.41 30.71
C LYS A 263 13.40 -22.54 30.26
N ILE A 264 12.76 -23.68 30.56
CA ILE A 264 11.40 -23.98 30.10
C ILE A 264 10.35 -23.14 30.85
N TYR A 265 10.43 -23.07 32.17
CA TYR A 265 9.34 -22.50 32.98
C TYR A 265 9.56 -21.06 33.43
N PHE A 266 10.78 -20.51 33.33
CA PHE A 266 11.07 -19.11 33.68
C PHE A 266 11.54 -18.27 32.50
N GLU A 267 12.50 -18.76 31.71
CA GLU A 267 13.09 -17.94 30.63
C GLU A 267 12.20 -17.88 29.38
N LYS A 268 11.64 -19.01 28.92
CA LYS A 268 10.74 -19.05 27.75
C LYS A 268 9.51 -18.15 27.90
N PRO A 269 8.75 -18.16 29.02
CA PRO A 269 7.61 -17.25 29.18
C PRO A 269 8.00 -15.77 29.14
N ARG A 270 9.15 -15.39 29.73
CA ARG A 270 9.65 -14.01 29.68
C ARG A 270 10.02 -13.57 28.26
N LEU A 271 10.65 -14.46 27.48
CA LEU A 271 10.98 -14.18 26.08
C LEU A 271 9.73 -14.06 25.21
N LEU A 272 8.70 -14.89 25.43
CA LEU A 272 7.42 -14.78 24.72
C LEU A 272 6.70 -13.48 25.06
N GLN A 273 6.72 -13.06 26.33
CA GLN A 273 6.15 -11.79 26.75
C GLN A 273 6.87 -10.60 26.09
N ALA A 274 8.20 -10.62 26.06
CA ALA A 274 8.99 -9.59 25.39
C ALA A 274 8.72 -9.56 23.87
N LEU A 275 8.49 -10.72 23.23
CA LEU A 275 8.12 -10.79 21.81
C LEU A 275 6.75 -10.13 21.57
N ILE A 276 5.74 -10.44 22.38
CA ILE A 276 4.40 -9.84 22.29
C ILE A 276 4.47 -8.33 22.46
N GLU A 277 5.29 -7.84 23.39
CA GLU A 277 5.51 -6.40 23.59
C GLU A 277 6.14 -5.73 22.36
N VAL A 278 7.14 -6.36 21.76
CA VAL A 278 7.78 -5.87 20.53
C VAL A 278 6.81 -5.92 19.34
N GLU A 279 6.04 -6.99 19.18
CA GLU A 279 5.01 -7.13 18.14
C GLU A 279 3.90 -6.08 18.29
N THR A 280 3.51 -5.76 19.54
CA THR A 280 2.53 -4.69 19.83
C THR A 280 3.09 -3.31 19.49
N GLN A 281 4.36 -3.04 19.83
CA GLN A 281 5.04 -1.79 19.47
C GLN A 281 5.22 -1.66 17.96
N LEU A 282 5.54 -2.75 17.26
CA LEU A 282 5.60 -2.79 15.79
C LEU A 282 4.24 -2.51 15.15
N ALA A 283 3.17 -3.13 15.64
CA ALA A 283 1.81 -2.87 15.15
C ALA A 283 1.39 -1.39 15.35
N GLN A 284 1.82 -0.76 16.45
CA GLN A 284 1.62 0.67 16.68
C GLN A 284 2.50 1.56 15.78
N CYS A 285 3.67 1.08 15.35
CA CYS A 285 4.50 1.74 14.33
C CYS A 285 4.03 1.47 12.89
N GLU A 286 3.25 0.40 12.65
CA GLU A 286 2.64 0.05 11.37
C GLU A 286 1.27 0.72 11.14
N GLU A 287 0.79 1.57 12.05
CA GLU A 287 -0.21 2.61 11.74
C GLU A 287 0.36 3.70 10.81
N VAL A 288 1.17 3.33 9.83
CA VAL A 288 1.15 4.01 8.55
C VAL A 288 -0.24 3.73 8.00
N LYS A 289 -1.19 4.66 8.21
CA LYS A 289 -2.46 4.71 7.48
C LYS A 289 -2.11 4.34 6.04
N THR A 290 -2.51 3.16 5.56
CA THR A 290 -2.28 2.81 4.17
C THR A 290 -3.28 3.65 3.41
N ILE A 291 -2.86 4.83 2.97
CA ILE A 291 -3.73 5.80 2.34
C ILE A 291 -3.96 5.30 0.92
N THR A 292 -5.15 4.74 0.69
CA THR A 292 -5.52 4.17 -0.60
C THR A 292 -6.36 5.15 -1.41
N ALA A 293 -6.41 4.97 -2.72
CA ALA A 293 -7.27 5.76 -3.61
C ALA A 293 -8.78 5.57 -3.36
N ASN A 294 -9.16 4.61 -2.50
CA ASN A 294 -10.52 4.34 -2.06
C ASN A 294 -10.65 4.69 -0.58
N PHE A 295 -10.71 6.00 -0.29
CA PHE A 295 -10.96 6.49 1.06
C PHE A 295 -12.35 6.03 1.53
N ASP A 296 -12.36 5.07 2.46
CA ASP A 296 -13.58 4.58 3.11
C ASP A 296 -14.03 5.56 4.20
N TYR A 297 -14.69 6.62 3.75
CA TYR A 297 -15.24 7.66 4.62
C TYR A 297 -16.26 7.13 5.64
N LYS A 298 -16.85 5.94 5.42
CA LYS A 298 -17.84 5.36 6.36
C LYS A 298 -17.19 4.98 7.68
N THR A 299 -15.96 4.47 7.64
CA THR A 299 -15.19 4.15 8.84
C THR A 299 -14.90 5.41 9.66
N LEU A 300 -14.62 6.54 9.00
CA LEU A 300 -14.45 7.84 9.64
C LEU A 300 -15.79 8.37 10.20
N LEU A 301 -16.86 8.27 9.40
CA LEU A 301 -18.19 8.74 9.75
C LEU A 301 -18.80 8.03 10.97
N ASN A 302 -18.43 6.77 11.22
CA ASN A 302 -18.91 5.98 12.37
C ASN A 302 -18.58 6.60 13.75
N LYS A 303 -17.61 7.53 13.81
CA LYS A 303 -17.24 8.24 15.04
C LYS A 303 -18.26 9.32 15.44
N TYR A 304 -19.14 9.72 14.52
CA TYR A 304 -20.05 10.84 14.68
C TYR A 304 -21.47 10.38 15.02
N ASP A 305 -22.07 10.93 16.07
CA ASP A 305 -23.49 10.74 16.37
C ASP A 305 -24.35 11.66 15.50
N ILE A 306 -24.57 11.25 14.25
CA ILE A 306 -25.30 12.03 13.23
C ILE A 306 -26.66 12.50 13.75
N ALA A 307 -27.40 11.64 14.47
CA ALA A 307 -28.73 11.95 14.97
C ALA A 307 -28.71 13.04 16.05
N SER A 308 -27.67 13.08 16.90
CA SER A 308 -27.48 14.18 17.84
C SER A 308 -26.93 15.44 17.17
N ILE A 309 -26.08 15.30 16.16
CA ILE A 309 -25.43 16.41 15.46
C ILE A 309 -26.47 17.23 14.69
N ASP A 310 -27.31 16.59 13.88
CA ASP A 310 -28.30 17.29 13.05
C ASP A 310 -29.35 18.07 13.88
N LYS A 311 -29.57 17.66 15.14
CA LYS A 311 -30.51 18.30 16.07
C LYS A 311 -29.95 19.54 16.79
N SER A 312 -28.64 19.77 16.78
CA SER A 312 -28.00 20.86 17.54
C SER A 312 -27.11 21.67 16.62
N ILE A 313 -27.39 22.98 16.50
CA ILE A 313 -26.57 23.87 15.68
C ILE A 313 -25.12 23.94 16.15
N ILE A 314 -24.89 23.85 17.47
CA ILE A 314 -23.56 23.90 18.06
C ILE A 314 -22.78 22.64 17.67
N LYS A 315 -23.33 21.46 17.99
CA LYS A 315 -22.70 20.19 17.61
C LYS A 315 -22.53 20.05 16.10
N TYR A 316 -23.42 20.67 15.31
CA TYR A 316 -23.34 20.65 13.86
C TYR A 316 -22.10 21.36 13.32
N TYR A 317 -21.86 22.63 13.70
CA TYR A 317 -20.72 23.36 13.14
C TYR A 317 -19.40 22.75 13.61
N GLU A 318 -19.31 22.33 14.89
CA GLU A 318 -18.14 21.66 15.45
C GLU A 318 -17.82 20.36 14.71
N ALA A 319 -18.85 19.54 14.43
CA ALA A 319 -18.69 18.31 13.68
C ALA A 319 -18.26 18.56 12.23
N VAL A 320 -18.78 19.60 11.56
CA VAL A 320 -18.36 19.98 10.21
C VAL A 320 -16.91 20.45 10.19
N GLN A 321 -16.50 21.32 11.10
CA GLN A 321 -15.10 21.78 11.23
C GLN A 321 -14.15 20.58 11.43
N GLN A 322 -14.45 19.72 12.41
CA GLN A 322 -13.65 18.54 12.70
C GLN A 322 -13.59 17.58 11.51
N TRP A 323 -14.72 17.34 10.84
CA TRP A 323 -14.78 16.48 9.67
C TRP A 323 -13.88 17.00 8.53
N ILE A 324 -13.91 18.31 8.26
CA ILE A 324 -13.06 18.91 7.23
C ILE A 324 -11.57 18.81 7.63
N ASP A 325 -11.23 19.03 8.90
CA ASP A 325 -9.84 18.87 9.37
C ASP A 325 -9.32 17.46 9.19
N GLU A 326 -10.13 16.44 9.54
CA GLU A 326 -9.77 15.03 9.35
C GLU A 326 -9.58 14.68 7.86
N LEU A 327 -10.37 15.27 6.95
CA LEU A 327 -10.17 15.12 5.50
C LEU A 327 -8.93 15.85 4.99
N MET A 328 -8.64 17.05 5.51
CA MET A 328 -7.46 17.82 5.12
C MET A 328 -6.16 17.14 5.58
N GLU A 329 -6.14 16.58 6.79
CA GLU A 329 -5.03 15.77 7.30
C GLU A 329 -4.81 14.53 6.41
N TYR A 330 -5.89 13.81 6.08
CA TYR A 330 -5.81 12.66 5.18
C TYR A 330 -5.28 13.02 3.78
N LEU A 331 -5.72 14.15 3.22
CA LEU A 331 -5.23 14.65 1.94
C LEU A 331 -3.74 15.01 2.00
N ALA A 332 -3.30 15.71 3.05
CA ALA A 332 -1.91 16.08 3.23
C ALA A 332 -1.00 14.85 3.32
N ASP A 333 -1.41 13.84 4.10
CA ASP A 333 -0.69 12.58 4.19
C ASP A 333 -0.64 11.85 2.82
N PHE A 334 -1.75 11.85 2.06
CA PHE A 334 -1.78 11.26 0.71
C PHE A 334 -0.84 11.98 -0.26
N GLU A 335 -0.88 13.32 -0.27
CA GLU A 335 -0.04 14.15 -1.11
C GLU A 335 1.44 13.91 -0.83
N GLN A 336 1.81 13.77 0.45
CA GLN A 336 3.17 13.43 0.85
C GLN A 336 3.57 12.04 0.33
N GLN A 337 2.69 11.03 0.44
CA GLN A 337 2.97 9.69 -0.07
C GLN A 337 3.10 9.64 -1.60
N LYS A 338 2.39 10.52 -2.32
CA LYS A 338 2.30 10.57 -3.78
C LYS A 338 3.05 11.75 -4.40
N GLU A 339 3.96 12.38 -3.66
CA GLU A 339 4.63 13.62 -4.05
C GLU A 339 5.24 13.54 -5.47
N ASN A 340 6.01 12.49 -5.76
CA ASN A 340 6.63 12.30 -7.07
C ASN A 340 5.60 12.23 -8.22
N VAL A 341 4.49 11.52 -8.00
CA VAL A 341 3.41 11.37 -9.01
C VAL A 341 2.72 12.71 -9.25
N ILE A 342 2.47 13.46 -8.18
CA ILE A 342 1.87 14.80 -8.24
C ILE A 342 2.81 15.76 -8.97
N GLN A 343 4.11 15.73 -8.69
CA GLN A 343 5.12 16.55 -9.39
C GLN A 343 5.14 16.27 -10.90
N ASP A 344 5.18 15.00 -11.30
CA ASP A 344 5.13 14.60 -12.71
C ASP A 344 3.86 15.12 -13.41
N CYS A 345 2.71 14.96 -12.75
CA CYS A 345 1.44 15.41 -13.29
C CYS A 345 1.36 16.94 -13.37
N ASN A 346 1.94 17.66 -12.40
CA ASN A 346 2.03 19.12 -12.41
C ASN A 346 2.92 19.61 -13.55
N GLN A 347 4.03 18.92 -13.84
CA GLN A 347 4.88 19.25 -14.98
C GLN A 347 4.14 19.11 -16.32
N ILE A 348 3.41 18.00 -16.50
CA ILE A 348 2.57 17.80 -17.70
C ILE A 348 1.44 18.84 -17.76
N SER A 349 0.79 19.11 -16.62
CA SER A 349 -0.27 20.11 -16.53
C SER A 349 0.24 21.51 -16.87
N LEU A 350 1.46 21.87 -16.46
CA LEU A 350 2.10 23.14 -16.79
C LEU A 350 2.33 23.25 -18.30
N GLN A 351 2.82 22.20 -18.96
CA GLN A 351 2.94 22.16 -20.42
C GLN A 351 1.59 22.41 -21.10
N LEU A 352 0.51 21.80 -20.60
CA LEU A 352 -0.84 21.93 -21.13
C LEU A 352 -1.57 23.22 -20.71
N SER A 353 -1.07 23.94 -19.70
CA SER A 353 -1.74 25.08 -19.07
C SER A 353 -1.79 26.33 -19.95
N THR A 354 -0.87 26.43 -20.91
CA THR A 354 -0.77 27.53 -21.85
C THR A 354 -2.09 27.73 -22.59
N THR A 355 -2.66 28.93 -22.55
CA THR A 355 -3.87 29.23 -23.30
C THR A 355 -3.57 29.08 -24.79
N TYR A 356 -4.36 28.25 -25.50
CA TYR A 356 -4.26 28.13 -26.95
C TYR A 356 -4.44 29.51 -27.60
N LYS A 357 -3.52 29.87 -28.49
CA LYS A 357 -3.59 31.08 -29.29
C LYS A 357 -3.83 30.66 -30.73
N ASP A 358 -4.87 31.21 -31.33
CA ASP A 358 -5.19 30.95 -32.73
C ASP A 358 -4.01 31.36 -33.62
N ASP A 359 -3.61 30.44 -34.48
CA ASP A 359 -2.56 30.67 -35.47
C ASP A 359 -3.21 31.26 -36.73
N SER A 360 -2.67 32.37 -37.22
CA SER A 360 -3.20 33.08 -38.39
C SER A 360 -3.07 32.30 -39.69
N ASN A 361 -2.22 31.28 -39.75
CA ASN A 361 -2.05 30.41 -40.93
C ASN A 361 -3.04 29.23 -40.94
N LEU A 362 -3.81 29.05 -39.87
CA LEU A 362 -4.82 28.00 -39.72
C LEU A 362 -6.22 28.57 -39.96
N THR A 363 -7.08 27.77 -40.58
CA THR A 363 -8.52 28.03 -40.66
C THR A 363 -9.17 27.91 -39.29
N GLU A 364 -10.41 28.40 -39.15
CA GLU A 364 -11.19 28.28 -37.90
C GLU A 364 -11.35 26.81 -37.46
N ALA A 365 -11.69 25.91 -38.40
CA ALA A 365 -11.85 24.49 -38.11
C ALA A 365 -10.53 23.83 -37.66
N GLU A 366 -9.40 24.24 -38.23
CA GLU A 366 -8.08 23.74 -37.84
C GLU A 366 -7.67 24.23 -36.45
N ASN A 367 -7.86 25.52 -36.18
CA ASN A 367 -7.63 26.08 -34.84
C ASN A 367 -8.51 25.37 -33.80
N GLU A 368 -9.79 25.19 -34.09
CA GLU A 368 -10.71 24.47 -33.20
C GLU A 368 -10.30 23.01 -32.98
N LEU A 369 -9.80 22.29 -34.01
CA LEU A 369 -9.28 20.93 -33.83
C LEU A 369 -8.11 20.91 -32.83
N LEU A 370 -7.10 21.77 -33.00
CA LEU A 370 -5.91 21.78 -32.14
C LEU A 370 -6.24 22.23 -30.71
N LYS A 371 -7.10 23.25 -30.58
CA LYS A 371 -7.62 23.75 -29.30
C LYS A 371 -8.42 22.70 -28.54
N ASN A 372 -9.33 21.99 -29.21
CA ASN A 372 -10.13 20.95 -28.59
C ASN A 372 -9.28 19.77 -28.10
N ARG A 373 -8.20 19.42 -28.81
CA ARG A 373 -7.23 18.42 -28.32
C ARG A 373 -6.51 18.88 -27.06
N GLN A 374 -6.01 20.12 -27.05
CA GLN A 374 -5.33 20.67 -25.87
C GLN A 374 -6.27 20.71 -24.66
N TYR A 375 -7.51 21.17 -24.87
CA TYR A 375 -8.53 21.18 -23.83
C TYR A 375 -8.81 19.78 -23.30
N TYR A 376 -8.90 18.77 -24.17
CA TYR A 376 -9.12 17.40 -23.77
C TYR A 376 -8.03 16.89 -22.81
N PHE A 377 -6.75 17.10 -23.15
CA PHE A 377 -5.65 16.70 -22.28
C PHE A 377 -5.67 17.46 -20.95
N LYS A 378 -5.90 18.78 -21.00
CA LYS A 378 -6.02 19.62 -19.80
C LYS A 378 -7.13 19.15 -18.87
N ASP A 379 -8.32 18.84 -19.40
CA ASP A 379 -9.45 18.35 -18.60
C ASP A 379 -9.17 16.98 -17.97
N LYS A 380 -8.57 16.06 -18.72
CA LYS A 380 -8.34 14.67 -18.26
C LYS A 380 -7.18 14.53 -17.29
N LEU A 381 -6.15 15.37 -17.41
CA LEU A 381 -4.93 15.29 -16.60
C LEU A 381 -4.89 16.30 -15.46
N ALA A 382 -5.84 17.24 -15.39
CA ALA A 382 -5.96 18.12 -14.23
C ALA A 382 -6.34 17.32 -12.96
N LEU A 383 -5.39 17.22 -12.02
CA LEU A 383 -5.61 16.60 -10.71
C LEU A 383 -6.65 17.38 -9.90
N GLY A 384 -6.48 18.71 -9.85
CA GLY A 384 -7.40 19.62 -9.17
C GLY A 384 -7.33 19.57 -7.64
N MET A 385 -6.20 19.16 -7.06
CA MET A 385 -6.02 19.09 -5.60
C MET A 385 -6.21 20.44 -4.92
N ASP A 386 -5.60 21.52 -5.44
CA ASP A 386 -5.80 22.88 -4.92
C ASP A 386 -7.27 23.28 -4.89
N LYS A 387 -8.03 22.88 -5.92
CA LYS A 387 -9.47 23.16 -6.00
C LYS A 387 -10.25 22.32 -4.98
N VAL A 388 -9.83 21.08 -4.73
CA VAL A 388 -10.44 20.23 -3.70
C VAL A 388 -10.20 20.82 -2.31
N GLN A 389 -8.96 21.18 -2.00
CA GLN A 389 -8.59 21.83 -0.74
C GLN A 389 -9.35 23.15 -0.55
N ALA A 390 -9.40 24.01 -1.59
CA ALA A 390 -10.15 25.26 -1.55
C ALA A 390 -11.65 25.04 -1.28
N ASN A 391 -12.28 24.07 -1.95
CA ASN A 391 -13.69 23.74 -1.72
C ASN A 391 -13.94 23.21 -0.29
N LEU A 392 -13.02 22.43 0.27
CA LEU A 392 -13.13 21.94 1.65
C LEU A 392 -13.00 23.10 2.65
N LEU A 393 -12.05 24.01 2.42
CA LEU A 393 -11.86 25.21 3.24
C LEU A 393 -13.07 26.15 3.16
N GLU A 394 -13.72 26.28 2.02
CA GLU A 394 -14.95 27.08 1.87
C GLU A 394 -16.10 26.51 2.74
N ILE A 395 -16.27 25.18 2.77
CA ILE A 395 -17.25 24.51 3.64
C ILE A 395 -16.90 24.68 5.12
N ARG A 396 -15.61 24.63 5.48
CA ARG A 396 -15.17 24.92 6.84
C ARG A 396 -15.47 26.37 7.23
N GLN A 397 -15.20 27.33 6.34
CA GLN A 397 -15.48 28.73 6.58
C GLN A 397 -16.97 28.97 6.85
N GLU A 398 -17.88 28.29 6.12
CA GLU A 398 -19.32 28.35 6.41
C GLU A 398 -19.66 27.86 7.83
N ALA A 399 -18.91 26.89 8.36
CA ALA A 399 -19.07 26.43 9.75
C ALA A 399 -18.46 27.42 10.77
N ASP A 400 -17.29 28.00 10.46
CA ASP A 400 -16.66 29.06 11.26
C ASP A 400 -17.56 30.30 11.37
N ASP A 401 -18.28 30.65 10.30
CA ASP A 401 -19.24 31.76 10.29
C ASP A 401 -20.45 31.50 11.22
N ILE A 402 -20.86 30.22 11.38
CA ILE A 402 -21.90 29.83 12.34
C ILE A 402 -21.40 30.01 13.77
N GLU A 403 -20.18 29.55 14.06
CA GLU A 403 -19.53 29.75 15.36
C GLU A 403 -19.42 31.25 15.71
N TYR A 404 -18.91 32.05 14.78
CA TYR A 404 -18.79 33.49 14.94
C TYR A 404 -20.15 34.16 15.21
N THR A 405 -21.19 33.75 14.46
CA THR A 405 -22.56 34.26 14.67
C THR A 405 -23.09 33.90 16.07
N ILE A 406 -22.78 32.71 16.59
CA ILE A 406 -23.18 32.31 17.95
C ILE A 406 -22.47 33.17 18.99
N ASN A 407 -21.16 33.38 18.84
CA ASN A 407 -20.38 34.24 19.73
C ASN A 407 -20.91 35.69 19.75
N GLU A 408 -21.26 36.25 18.58
CA GLU A 408 -21.89 37.58 18.51
C GLU A 408 -23.29 37.64 19.16
N ILE A 409 -24.04 36.54 19.12
CA ILE A 409 -25.33 36.44 19.78
C ILE A 409 -25.15 36.41 21.31
N ASP A 410 -24.18 35.65 21.79
CA ASP A 410 -23.88 35.45 23.21
C ASP A 410 -23.38 36.73 23.88
N ASP A 411 -22.56 37.53 23.17
CA ASP A 411 -22.09 38.84 23.63
C ASP A 411 -23.15 39.96 23.48
N GLY A 412 -24.27 39.66 22.81
CA GLY A 412 -25.31 40.61 22.45
C GLY A 412 -26.53 40.64 23.39
N SER A 413 -27.53 41.45 23.00
CA SER A 413 -28.86 41.43 23.63
C SER A 413 -29.85 40.57 22.83
N ASN A 414 -30.90 40.06 23.51
CA ASN A 414 -31.94 39.17 22.97
C ASN A 414 -31.46 37.76 22.55
N VAL A 415 -30.51 37.20 23.31
CA VAL A 415 -29.86 35.90 23.08
C VAL A 415 -30.87 34.78 22.71
N ILE A 416 -31.86 34.51 23.57
CA ILE A 416 -32.85 33.43 23.39
C ILE A 416 -33.59 33.55 22.04
N TYR A 417 -34.02 34.76 21.70
CA TYR A 417 -34.75 34.99 20.44
C TYR A 417 -33.85 34.79 19.23
N LYS A 418 -32.61 35.31 19.27
CA LYS A 418 -31.66 35.20 18.16
C LYS A 418 -31.19 33.75 17.95
N LEU A 419 -30.93 33.00 19.02
CA LEU A 419 -30.62 31.57 18.94
C LEU A 419 -31.78 30.77 18.32
N ALA A 420 -33.03 31.05 18.73
CA ALA A 420 -34.19 30.39 18.14
C ALA A 420 -34.41 30.72 16.65
N GLN A 421 -33.97 31.89 16.18
CA GLN A 421 -33.97 32.24 14.75
C GLN A 421 -32.86 31.50 13.99
N LEU A 422 -31.67 31.41 14.59
CA LEU A 422 -30.54 30.69 14.02
C LEU A 422 -30.83 29.19 13.90
N GLU A 423 -31.47 28.59 14.91
CA GLU A 423 -31.91 27.19 14.92
C GLU A 423 -32.89 26.86 13.79
N LYS A 424 -33.72 27.81 13.36
CA LYS A 424 -34.70 27.65 12.29
C LYS A 424 -34.13 27.80 10.89
N LYS A 425 -32.91 28.33 10.72
CA LYS A 425 -32.29 28.43 9.39
C LYS A 425 -32.05 27.04 8.83
N GLY A 426 -32.48 26.82 7.59
CA GLY A 426 -32.26 25.55 6.90
C GLY A 426 -30.77 25.30 6.63
N ARG A 427 -30.34 24.05 6.77
CA ARG A 427 -28.98 23.58 6.51
C ARG A 427 -29.02 22.16 5.93
N ALA A 428 -27.96 21.77 5.22
CA ALA A 428 -27.75 20.38 4.86
C ALA A 428 -27.59 19.51 6.13
N SER A 429 -27.88 18.21 6.02
CA SER A 429 -27.54 17.29 7.11
C SER A 429 -26.02 17.04 7.12
N PHE A 430 -25.48 16.74 8.31
CA PHE A 430 -24.06 16.43 8.46
C PHE A 430 -23.67 15.23 7.58
N ALA A 431 -24.54 14.21 7.51
CA ALA A 431 -24.31 13.05 6.65
C ALA A 431 -24.16 13.42 5.16
N LEU A 432 -24.94 14.39 4.66
CA LEU A 432 -24.85 14.84 3.26
C LEU A 432 -23.57 15.62 3.01
N ILE A 433 -23.16 16.49 3.95
CA ILE A 433 -21.86 17.18 3.88
C ILE A 433 -20.71 16.17 3.87
N ALA A 434 -20.74 15.20 4.77
CA ALA A 434 -19.73 14.16 4.88
C ALA A 434 -19.61 13.32 3.59
N GLU A 435 -20.75 12.85 3.05
CA GLU A 435 -20.76 12.08 1.80
C GLU A 435 -20.28 12.92 0.60
N ASN A 436 -20.73 14.17 0.49
CA ASN A 436 -20.37 15.03 -0.63
C ASN A 436 -18.86 15.37 -0.62
N THR A 437 -18.32 15.74 0.53
CA THR A 437 -16.89 16.06 0.69
C THR A 437 -16.02 14.82 0.49
N ALA A 438 -16.41 13.66 1.05
CA ALA A 438 -15.73 12.39 0.78
C ALA A 438 -15.75 12.00 -0.71
N LYS A 439 -16.83 12.26 -1.43
CA LYS A 439 -16.93 12.02 -2.87
C LYS A 439 -16.00 12.94 -3.67
N ILE A 440 -15.86 14.20 -3.26
CA ILE A 440 -14.92 15.15 -3.88
C ILE A 440 -13.48 14.67 -3.68
N VAL A 441 -13.13 14.31 -2.44
CA VAL A 441 -11.81 13.74 -2.09
C VAL A 441 -11.53 12.47 -2.89
N ASN A 442 -12.41 11.47 -2.83
CA ASN A 442 -12.23 10.20 -3.55
C ASN A 442 -12.02 10.38 -5.06
N LYS A 443 -12.74 11.32 -5.70
CA LYS A 443 -12.53 11.61 -7.13
C LYS A 443 -11.13 12.15 -7.42
N ALA A 444 -10.56 12.93 -6.52
CA ALA A 444 -9.22 13.49 -6.66
C ALA A 444 -8.15 12.40 -6.47
N LEU A 445 -8.32 11.57 -5.44
CA LEU A 445 -7.44 10.42 -5.18
C LEU A 445 -7.43 9.44 -6.36
N GLN A 446 -8.62 9.10 -6.90
CA GLN A 446 -8.76 8.23 -8.06
C GLN A 446 -8.11 8.79 -9.33
N LYS A 447 -8.04 10.12 -9.48
CA LYS A 447 -7.33 10.74 -10.61
C LYS A 447 -5.82 10.59 -10.49
N ILE A 448 -5.27 10.79 -9.29
CA ILE A 448 -3.85 10.59 -9.01
C ILE A 448 -3.48 9.12 -9.23
N ASP A 449 -4.28 8.22 -8.71
CA ASP A 449 -4.11 6.77 -8.89
C ASP A 449 -4.21 6.37 -10.37
N PHE A 450 -5.20 6.90 -11.10
CA PHE A 450 -5.31 6.71 -12.54
C PHE A 450 -4.06 7.19 -13.29
N PHE A 451 -3.56 8.39 -12.94
CA PHE A 451 -2.35 8.93 -13.57
C PHE A 451 -1.14 8.03 -13.30
N GLU A 452 -0.95 7.59 -12.06
CA GLU A 452 0.15 6.71 -11.66
C GLU A 452 0.14 5.40 -12.46
N HIS A 453 -1.02 4.75 -12.56
CA HIS A 453 -1.17 3.50 -13.31
C HIS A 453 -0.98 3.64 -14.82
N ASN A 454 -1.22 4.83 -15.38
CA ASN A 454 -1.17 5.09 -16.82
C ASN A 454 -0.02 6.03 -17.22
N ARG A 455 0.93 6.29 -16.31
CA ARG A 455 1.95 7.34 -16.43
C ARG A 455 2.72 7.27 -17.75
N ASP A 456 3.26 6.11 -18.09
CA ASP A 456 4.07 5.92 -19.28
C ASP A 456 3.28 6.17 -20.58
N PHE A 457 2.02 5.75 -20.62
CA PHE A 457 1.14 6.02 -21.75
C PHE A 457 0.82 7.52 -21.84
N ILE A 458 0.47 8.16 -20.71
CA ILE A 458 0.12 9.59 -20.65
C ILE A 458 1.28 10.46 -21.15
N VAL A 459 2.50 10.21 -20.66
CA VAL A 459 3.70 10.96 -21.08
C VAL A 459 3.88 10.85 -22.60
N LYS A 460 3.90 9.62 -23.13
CA LYS A 460 4.06 9.39 -24.57
C LYS A 460 2.91 10.01 -25.39
N ALA A 461 1.67 9.98 -24.89
CA ALA A 461 0.51 10.55 -25.57
C ALA A 461 0.61 12.08 -25.66
N VAL A 462 1.07 12.75 -24.60
CA VAL A 462 1.31 14.20 -24.58
C VAL A 462 2.46 14.56 -25.53
N GLU A 463 3.54 13.79 -25.56
CA GLU A 463 4.65 13.99 -26.51
C GLU A 463 4.19 13.88 -27.97
N VAL A 464 3.44 12.83 -28.30
CA VAL A 464 2.85 12.64 -29.63
C VAL A 464 1.95 13.81 -29.99
N TRP A 465 1.06 14.21 -29.09
CA TRP A 465 0.16 15.35 -29.30
C TRP A 465 0.94 16.63 -29.58
N SER A 466 1.94 16.96 -28.76
CA SER A 466 2.76 18.16 -28.94
C SER A 466 3.47 18.14 -30.29
N LYS A 467 4.03 16.98 -30.67
CA LYS A 467 4.71 16.82 -31.96
C LYS A 467 3.76 16.99 -33.14
N TRP A 468 2.57 16.38 -33.08
CA TRP A 468 1.57 16.48 -34.16
C TRP A 468 1.03 17.89 -34.32
N ASN A 469 0.82 18.61 -33.22
CA ASN A 469 0.38 20.02 -33.26
C ASN A 469 1.42 20.91 -33.95
N GLU A 470 2.69 20.80 -33.59
CA GLU A 470 3.76 21.58 -34.22
C GLU A 470 3.99 21.16 -35.67
N ASP A 471 3.96 19.86 -35.96
CA ASP A 471 4.07 19.32 -37.31
C ASP A 471 2.97 19.84 -38.24
N TYR A 472 1.73 19.98 -37.76
CA TYR A 472 0.65 20.57 -38.56
C TYR A 472 0.86 22.05 -38.87
N LYS A 473 1.41 22.83 -37.93
CA LYS A 473 1.79 24.23 -38.19
C LYS A 473 2.92 24.33 -39.21
N VAL A 474 3.90 23.42 -39.15
CA VAL A 474 4.97 23.30 -40.14
C VAL A 474 4.41 22.96 -41.52
N PHE A 475 3.42 22.05 -41.59
CA PHE A 475 2.71 21.73 -42.83
C PHE A 475 2.07 22.98 -43.47
N LYS A 476 1.41 23.80 -42.64
CA LYS A 476 0.70 25.01 -43.07
C LYS A 476 1.60 26.18 -43.47
N THR A 477 2.90 26.09 -43.19
CA THR A 477 3.86 27.16 -43.45
C THR A 477 5.00 26.67 -44.33
N LYS A 478 5.95 25.92 -43.77
CA LYS A 478 7.15 25.47 -44.46
C LYS A 478 6.84 24.56 -45.65
N GLN A 479 6.00 23.54 -45.45
CA GLN A 479 5.70 22.59 -46.53
C GLN A 479 4.84 23.20 -47.64
N TYR A 480 3.97 24.17 -47.30
CA TYR A 480 3.28 24.99 -48.29
C TYR A 480 4.26 25.77 -49.18
N GLU A 481 5.21 26.49 -48.57
CA GLU A 481 6.23 27.25 -49.33
C GLU A 481 7.15 26.32 -50.13
N GLU A 482 7.46 25.13 -49.62
CA GLU A 482 8.25 24.12 -50.32
C GLU A 482 7.53 23.61 -51.57
N LEU A 483 6.23 23.26 -51.46
CA LEU A 483 5.43 22.87 -52.62
C LEU A 483 5.36 24.00 -53.66
N LYS A 484 5.11 25.23 -53.21
CA LYS A 484 5.07 26.41 -54.07
C LYS A 484 6.39 26.58 -54.83
N HIS A 485 7.51 26.54 -54.14
CA HIS A 485 8.84 26.67 -54.75
C HIS A 485 9.10 25.59 -55.80
N ILE A 486 8.85 24.32 -55.47
CA ILE A 486 9.07 23.18 -56.39
C ILE A 486 8.20 23.27 -57.66
N CYS A 487 7.03 23.90 -57.56
CA CYS A 487 6.12 24.11 -58.69
C CYS A 487 6.49 25.34 -59.52
N GLU A 488 6.80 26.48 -58.87
CA GLU A 488 7.20 27.71 -59.54
C GLU A 488 8.54 27.57 -60.26
N GLU A 489 9.48 26.76 -59.75
CA GLU A 489 10.74 26.43 -60.44
C GLU A 489 10.54 25.72 -61.79
N ASP A 490 9.44 24.98 -61.94
CA ASP A 490 9.09 24.23 -63.15
C ASP A 490 7.96 24.90 -63.95
N ASP A 491 7.74 26.21 -63.74
CA ASP A 491 6.72 27.03 -64.43
C ASP A 491 5.28 26.49 -64.31
N ILE A 492 4.94 25.77 -63.21
CA ILE A 492 3.59 25.28 -62.95
C ILE A 492 2.72 26.42 -62.40
N GLU A 493 1.55 26.64 -63.02
CA GLU A 493 0.67 27.75 -62.68
C GLU A 493 0.15 27.69 -61.23
N ALA A 494 0.01 28.86 -60.60
CA ALA A 494 -0.46 28.98 -59.22
C ALA A 494 -1.81 28.31 -58.97
N GLU A 495 -2.73 28.46 -59.93
CA GLU A 495 -4.08 27.86 -59.89
C GLU A 495 -4.03 26.32 -59.79
N ILE A 496 -2.98 25.70 -60.32
CA ILE A 496 -2.82 24.24 -60.35
C ILE A 496 -2.22 23.75 -59.04
N TRP A 497 -1.06 24.28 -58.63
CA TRP A 497 -0.41 23.78 -57.41
C TRP A 497 -1.18 24.18 -56.15
N GLN A 498 -1.94 25.29 -56.15
CA GLN A 498 -2.85 25.63 -55.06
C GLN A 498 -3.96 24.58 -54.90
N LYS A 499 -4.53 24.09 -56.00
CA LYS A 499 -5.51 22.99 -55.96
C LYS A 499 -4.89 21.70 -55.41
N TRP A 500 -3.63 21.41 -55.74
CA TRP A 500 -2.93 20.25 -55.15
C TRP A 500 -2.75 20.42 -53.65
N TYR A 501 -2.41 21.62 -53.21
CA TYR A 501 -2.31 21.93 -51.79
C TYR A 501 -3.67 21.82 -51.09
N GLU A 502 -4.77 22.26 -51.70
CA GLU A 502 -6.12 22.09 -51.15
C GLU A 502 -6.48 20.61 -50.96
N ASP A 503 -6.22 19.77 -51.97
CA ASP A 503 -6.42 18.31 -51.91
C ASP A 503 -5.53 17.69 -50.81
N TRP A 504 -4.26 18.12 -50.72
CA TRP A 504 -3.33 17.68 -49.67
C TRP A 504 -3.82 18.09 -48.29
N GLN A 505 -4.21 19.35 -48.09
CA GLN A 505 -4.71 19.90 -46.83
C GLN A 505 -5.95 19.15 -46.36
N LYS A 506 -6.91 18.88 -47.26
CA LYS A 506 -8.12 18.13 -46.93
C LYS A 506 -7.80 16.73 -46.43
N LEU A 507 -6.89 16.03 -47.11
CA LEU A 507 -6.44 14.69 -46.69
C LEU A 507 -5.66 14.75 -45.37
N ARG A 508 -4.73 15.69 -45.25
CA ARG A 508 -3.89 15.90 -44.07
C ARG A 508 -4.74 16.22 -42.83
N PHE A 509 -5.74 17.07 -42.97
CA PHE A 509 -6.72 17.38 -41.92
C PHE A 509 -7.54 16.16 -41.51
N THR A 510 -7.99 15.34 -42.47
CA THR A 510 -8.73 14.11 -42.15
C THR A 510 -7.87 13.10 -41.38
N ILE A 511 -6.56 13.03 -41.67
CA ILE A 511 -5.59 12.22 -40.90
C ILE A 511 -5.43 12.78 -39.49
N GLU A 512 -5.34 14.10 -39.35
CA GLU A 512 -5.27 14.76 -38.04
C GLU A 512 -6.45 14.37 -37.14
N GLU A 513 -7.69 14.40 -37.64
CA GLU A 513 -8.89 14.04 -36.86
C GLU A 513 -8.82 12.65 -36.19
N LYS A 514 -7.92 11.76 -36.66
CA LYS A 514 -7.74 10.40 -36.14
C LYS A 514 -6.91 10.29 -34.89
N LEU A 515 -6.09 11.29 -34.56
CA LEU A 515 -5.22 11.21 -33.40
C LEU A 515 -6.00 11.14 -32.07
N GLN A 516 -6.92 12.09 -31.88
CA GLN A 516 -7.66 12.26 -30.62
C GLN A 516 -8.50 11.04 -30.21
N PRO A 517 -9.26 10.38 -31.12
CA PRO A 517 -9.98 9.15 -30.79
C PRO A 517 -9.10 7.99 -30.29
N MET A 518 -7.87 7.85 -30.80
CA MET A 518 -6.94 6.80 -30.32
C MET A 518 -6.43 7.09 -28.93
N ILE A 519 -5.99 8.32 -28.69
CA ILE A 519 -5.52 8.75 -27.37
C ILE A 519 -6.65 8.58 -26.34
N ALA A 520 -7.87 8.99 -26.70
CA ALA A 520 -9.03 8.84 -25.83
C ALA A 520 -9.38 7.38 -25.53
N ARG A 521 -9.10 6.45 -26.45
CA ARG A 521 -9.28 5.00 -26.20
C ARG A 521 -8.20 4.46 -25.27
N GLY A 522 -6.94 4.87 -25.45
CA GLY A 522 -5.85 4.44 -24.58
C GLY A 522 -6.03 4.93 -23.14
N LEU A 523 -6.44 6.19 -22.95
CA LEU A 523 -6.74 6.73 -21.61
C LEU A 523 -7.94 6.07 -20.92
N LYS A 524 -8.84 5.39 -21.65
CA LYS A 524 -9.92 4.60 -21.02
C LYS A 524 -9.45 3.23 -20.52
N GLY A 525 -8.21 2.84 -20.80
CA GLY A 525 -7.59 1.57 -20.46
C GLY A 525 -6.99 0.90 -21.70
N ASP A 526 -5.84 0.26 -21.50
CA ASP A 526 -5.07 -0.34 -22.59
C ASP A 526 -5.80 -1.48 -23.31
N ILE A 527 -5.58 -1.56 -24.63
CA ILE A 527 -6.01 -2.69 -25.44
C ILE A 527 -5.05 -3.85 -25.16
N GLU A 528 -5.58 -4.96 -24.64
CA GLU A 528 -4.79 -6.16 -24.37
C GLU A 528 -4.28 -6.80 -25.66
N ALA A 529 -2.97 -7.00 -25.73
CA ALA A 529 -2.31 -7.77 -26.78
C ALA A 529 -2.37 -9.28 -26.50
N LYS A 530 -2.26 -10.09 -27.55
CA LYS A 530 -2.11 -11.55 -27.45
C LYS A 530 -0.68 -11.92 -27.04
N GLU A 531 0.29 -11.13 -27.48
CA GLU A 531 1.71 -11.27 -27.17
C GLU A 531 2.18 -10.04 -26.37
N GLU A 532 3.05 -10.27 -25.40
CA GLU A 532 3.63 -9.19 -24.58
C GLU A 532 4.56 -8.33 -25.45
N GLN A 533 4.36 -7.01 -25.42
CA GLN A 533 5.05 -6.05 -26.28
C GLN A 533 5.39 -4.78 -25.53
N GLU A 534 6.55 -4.21 -25.83
CA GLU A 534 7.06 -2.98 -25.20
C GLU A 534 6.22 -1.75 -25.56
N THR A 535 5.65 -1.71 -26.77
CA THR A 535 4.82 -0.59 -27.23
C THR A 535 3.34 -0.98 -27.17
N PRO A 536 2.49 -0.22 -26.44
CA PRO A 536 1.05 -0.45 -26.41
C PRO A 536 0.41 -0.42 -27.80
N ILE A 537 -0.63 -1.23 -28.02
CA ILE A 537 -1.35 -1.34 -29.31
C ILE A 537 -1.81 0.03 -29.85
N ILE A 538 -2.30 0.90 -28.95
CA ILE A 538 -2.74 2.25 -29.32
C ILE A 538 -1.58 3.07 -29.90
N MET A 539 -0.39 2.98 -29.30
CA MET A 539 0.78 3.71 -29.78
C MET A 539 1.31 3.15 -31.10
N GLN A 540 1.28 1.83 -31.28
CA GLN A 540 1.61 1.22 -32.58
C GLN A 540 0.68 1.74 -33.69
N ALA A 541 -0.63 1.81 -33.42
CA ALA A 541 -1.60 2.33 -34.39
C ALA A 541 -1.35 3.80 -34.74
N ILE A 542 -0.99 4.63 -33.75
CA ILE A 542 -0.62 6.03 -33.95
C ILE A 542 0.68 6.16 -34.77
N TYR A 543 1.69 5.33 -34.52
CA TYR A 543 2.93 5.32 -35.31
C TYR A 543 2.67 4.94 -36.76
N VAL A 544 1.87 3.90 -37.00
CA VAL A 544 1.46 3.49 -38.35
C VAL A 544 0.67 4.61 -39.06
N LEU A 545 -0.18 5.34 -38.34
CA LEU A 545 -0.86 6.51 -38.89
C LEU A 545 0.13 7.64 -39.22
N ASN A 546 1.15 7.86 -38.39
CA ASN A 546 2.20 8.84 -38.65
C ASN A 546 3.03 8.47 -39.88
N ASP A 547 3.30 7.18 -40.11
CA ASP A 547 4.01 6.73 -41.31
C ASP A 547 3.17 6.98 -42.58
N TYR A 548 1.86 6.71 -42.52
CA TYR A 548 0.95 7.04 -43.61
C TYR A 548 0.90 8.54 -43.90
N LYS A 549 0.84 9.36 -42.86
CA LYS A 549 0.89 10.81 -42.92
C LYS A 549 2.14 11.32 -43.66
N ILE A 550 3.32 10.82 -43.28
CA ILE A 550 4.60 11.15 -43.94
C ILE A 550 4.58 10.69 -45.41
N ALA A 551 4.06 9.49 -45.69
CA ALA A 551 3.97 8.99 -47.06
C ALA A 551 3.06 9.84 -47.95
N VAL A 552 2.01 10.44 -47.39
CA VAL A 552 1.16 11.42 -48.09
C VAL A 552 1.91 12.73 -48.31
N ASP A 553 2.60 13.25 -47.30
CA ASP A 553 3.37 14.49 -47.44
C ASP A 553 4.45 14.36 -48.53
N ASN A 554 5.20 13.26 -48.52
CA ASN A 554 6.21 12.97 -49.54
C ASN A 554 5.59 12.80 -50.94
N PHE A 555 4.38 12.26 -51.06
CA PHE A 555 3.71 12.17 -52.36
C PHE A 555 3.53 13.54 -52.99
N TYR A 556 3.02 14.52 -52.22
CA TYR A 556 2.78 15.86 -52.74
C TYR A 556 4.07 16.63 -53.04
N LEU A 557 5.11 16.45 -52.22
CA LEU A 557 6.38 17.15 -52.39
C LEU A 557 7.29 16.52 -53.46
N GLU A 558 7.30 15.20 -53.60
CA GLU A 558 8.31 14.49 -54.41
C GLU A 558 7.73 13.85 -55.69
N GLU A 559 6.47 13.40 -55.67
CA GLU A 559 5.91 12.56 -56.75
C GLU A 559 4.83 13.26 -57.58
N ARG A 560 4.00 14.10 -56.93
CA ARG A 560 2.79 14.72 -57.52
C ARG A 560 3.09 15.51 -58.80
N LYS A 561 4.22 16.23 -58.80
CA LYS A 561 4.69 17.02 -59.94
C LYS A 561 4.99 16.15 -61.17
N ASN A 562 5.66 15.01 -60.97
CA ASN A 562 6.03 14.10 -62.06
C ASN A 562 4.78 13.53 -62.75
N ILE A 563 3.74 13.23 -61.97
CA ILE A 563 2.45 12.77 -62.52
C ILE A 563 1.83 13.87 -63.39
N TYR A 564 1.79 15.11 -62.93
CA TYR A 564 1.26 16.22 -63.72
C TYR A 564 2.01 16.39 -65.05
N GLN A 565 3.34 16.48 -64.99
CA GLN A 565 4.19 16.64 -66.18
C GLN A 565 4.00 15.51 -67.20
N GLN A 566 3.72 14.29 -66.72
CA GLN A 566 3.44 13.15 -67.59
C GLN A 566 2.15 13.33 -68.41
N TYR A 567 1.10 13.91 -67.84
CA TYR A 567 -0.25 13.92 -68.44
C TYR A 567 -0.71 15.26 -69.00
N VAL A 568 -0.11 16.40 -68.60
CA VAL A 568 -0.58 17.75 -68.99
C VAL A 568 -0.72 17.96 -70.51
N PHE A 569 0.13 17.31 -71.33
CA PHE A 569 0.07 17.40 -72.80
C PHE A 569 -0.63 16.22 -73.49
N GLN A 570 -1.26 15.31 -72.73
CA GLN A 570 -1.96 14.14 -73.28
C GLN A 570 -3.44 14.42 -73.56
N ASN A 571 -4.04 13.61 -74.44
CA ASN A 571 -5.50 13.66 -74.66
C ASN A 571 -6.25 13.25 -73.38
N CYS A 572 -7.25 14.04 -72.98
CA CYS A 572 -7.92 13.95 -71.67
C CYS A 572 -6.92 13.91 -70.49
N GLY A 573 -5.82 14.66 -70.60
CA GLY A 573 -4.70 14.64 -69.67
C GLY A 573 -5.09 14.94 -68.23
N ASP A 574 -5.98 15.91 -68.03
CA ASP A 574 -6.58 16.29 -66.74
C ASP A 574 -7.32 15.11 -66.07
N LEU A 575 -8.13 14.38 -66.83
CA LEU A 575 -8.86 13.22 -66.31
C LEU A 575 -7.92 12.03 -66.03
N GLN A 576 -6.93 11.81 -66.89
CA GLN A 576 -5.95 10.74 -66.73
C GLN A 576 -5.04 10.98 -65.51
N GLU A 577 -4.64 12.23 -65.31
CA GLU A 577 -3.86 12.67 -64.16
C GLU A 577 -4.60 12.41 -62.85
N LYS A 578 -5.87 12.86 -62.72
CA LYS A 578 -6.66 12.62 -61.51
C LYS A 578 -6.78 11.14 -61.17
N PHE A 579 -7.02 10.27 -62.15
CA PHE A 579 -7.07 8.82 -61.91
C PHE A 579 -5.73 8.23 -61.46
N GLU A 580 -4.60 8.75 -61.95
CA GLU A 580 -3.29 8.28 -61.50
C GLU A 580 -2.97 8.77 -60.09
N VAL A 581 -3.30 10.03 -59.76
CA VAL A 581 -3.17 10.58 -58.41
C VAL A 581 -3.96 9.75 -57.39
N GLU A 582 -5.25 9.49 -57.67
CA GLU A 582 -6.09 8.69 -56.76
C GLU A 582 -5.63 7.23 -56.67
N LYS A 583 -4.96 6.70 -57.70
CA LYS A 583 -4.35 5.37 -57.66
C LYS A 583 -3.13 5.33 -56.74
N GLU A 584 -2.22 6.29 -56.87
CA GLU A 584 -1.00 6.33 -56.05
C GLU A 584 -1.29 6.69 -54.58
N LEU A 585 -2.31 7.52 -54.31
CA LEU A 585 -2.80 7.77 -52.96
C LEU A 585 -3.48 6.52 -52.38
N TYR A 586 -4.27 5.79 -53.18
CA TYR A 586 -4.92 4.57 -52.71
C TYR A 586 -3.92 3.46 -52.36
N ALA A 587 -2.81 3.36 -53.11
CA ALA A 587 -1.72 2.44 -52.79
C ALA A 587 -1.14 2.69 -51.38
N ARG A 588 -0.99 3.96 -50.98
CA ARG A 588 -0.56 4.34 -49.63
C ARG A 588 -1.61 3.98 -48.57
N THR A 589 -2.89 4.23 -48.86
CA THR A 589 -4.01 3.81 -48.00
C THR A 589 -4.04 2.29 -47.81
N MET A 590 -3.68 1.52 -48.84
CA MET A 590 -3.55 0.07 -48.73
C MET A 590 -2.35 -0.37 -47.89
N ASN A 591 -1.23 0.34 -47.96
CA ASN A 591 -0.09 0.07 -47.08
C ASN A 591 -0.44 0.34 -45.60
N LEU A 592 -1.17 1.42 -45.33
CA LEU A 592 -1.73 1.69 -43.99
C LEU A 592 -2.59 0.52 -43.50
N GLN A 593 -3.54 0.05 -44.33
CA GLN A 593 -4.39 -1.10 -43.99
C GLN A 593 -3.61 -2.39 -43.73
N LYS A 594 -2.56 -2.65 -44.52
CA LYS A 594 -1.66 -3.81 -44.34
C LYS A 594 -0.86 -3.71 -43.05
N ALA A 595 -0.34 -2.53 -42.71
CA ALA A 595 0.38 -2.31 -41.46
C ALA A 595 -0.53 -2.47 -40.23
N LEU A 596 -1.75 -1.93 -40.29
CA LEU A 596 -2.75 -2.08 -39.23
C LEU A 596 -3.23 -3.53 -39.05
N GLN A 597 -3.16 -4.36 -40.09
CA GLN A 597 -3.59 -5.75 -40.00
C GLN A 597 -2.90 -6.48 -38.84
N ASN A 598 -1.56 -6.38 -38.75
CA ASN A 598 -0.81 -7.08 -37.69
C ASN A 598 -1.24 -6.61 -36.30
N ILE A 599 -1.47 -5.30 -36.13
CA ILE A 599 -1.91 -4.69 -34.88
C ILE A 599 -3.32 -5.19 -34.49
N ILE A 600 -4.25 -5.20 -35.45
CA ILE A 600 -5.63 -5.67 -35.25
C ILE A 600 -5.62 -7.14 -34.83
N PHE A 601 -4.88 -8.00 -35.53
CA PHE A 601 -4.88 -9.43 -35.22
C PHE A 601 -4.10 -9.77 -33.94
N ASN A 602 -3.27 -8.86 -33.44
CA ASN A 602 -2.67 -8.96 -32.11
C ASN A 602 -3.62 -8.53 -30.98
N CYS A 603 -4.73 -7.85 -31.26
CA CYS A 603 -5.72 -7.55 -30.23
C CYS A 603 -6.37 -8.83 -29.70
N LYS A 604 -6.46 -8.97 -28.38
CA LYS A 604 -7.06 -10.14 -27.72
C LYS A 604 -8.59 -10.13 -27.80
N LYS A 605 -9.23 -8.97 -27.66
CA LYS A 605 -10.69 -8.82 -27.67
C LYS A 605 -11.18 -8.41 -29.05
N GLU A 606 -12.27 -9.03 -29.50
CA GLU A 606 -12.90 -8.74 -30.79
C GLU A 606 -13.41 -7.29 -30.89
N ALA A 607 -13.92 -6.74 -29.78
CA ALA A 607 -14.37 -5.37 -29.71
C ALA A 607 -13.25 -4.36 -30.03
N ASP A 608 -12.01 -4.65 -29.63
CA ASP A 608 -10.86 -3.79 -29.88
C ASP A 608 -10.41 -3.86 -31.34
N LYS A 609 -10.51 -5.03 -31.98
CA LYS A 609 -10.31 -5.18 -33.43
C LYS A 609 -11.30 -4.30 -34.22
N ILE A 610 -12.57 -4.40 -33.86
CA ILE A 610 -13.66 -3.64 -34.49
C ILE A 610 -13.42 -2.13 -34.31
N PHE A 611 -12.96 -1.73 -33.12
CA PHE A 611 -12.66 -0.33 -32.83
C PHE A 611 -11.58 0.24 -33.77
N ILE A 612 -10.45 -0.46 -33.94
CA ILE A 612 -9.34 0.00 -34.80
C ILE A 612 -9.79 0.06 -36.27
N LEU A 613 -10.59 -0.91 -36.74
CA LEU A 613 -11.16 -0.85 -38.09
C LEU A 613 -12.06 0.38 -38.28
N ARG A 614 -13.04 0.58 -37.39
CA ARG A 614 -13.97 1.73 -37.45
C ARG A 614 -13.25 3.06 -37.43
N TRP A 615 -12.16 3.12 -36.67
CA TRP A 615 -11.36 4.32 -36.55
C TRP A 615 -10.79 4.77 -37.89
N ILE A 616 -10.29 3.82 -38.70
CA ILE A 616 -9.62 4.11 -39.98
C ILE A 616 -10.57 4.07 -41.20
N ASP A 617 -11.80 3.56 -41.05
CA ASP A 617 -12.77 3.33 -42.15
C ASP A 617 -12.94 4.54 -43.09
N ASN A 618 -13.04 5.77 -42.55
CA ASN A 618 -13.22 6.94 -43.41
C ASN A 618 -11.98 7.26 -44.27
N LEU A 619 -10.76 6.95 -43.82
CA LEU A 619 -9.52 7.14 -44.58
C LEU A 619 -9.41 6.12 -45.71
N ILE A 620 -9.87 4.89 -45.46
CA ILE A 620 -9.90 3.80 -46.45
C ILE A 620 -10.74 4.18 -47.68
N ASP A 621 -11.83 4.90 -47.45
CA ASP A 621 -12.81 5.20 -48.48
C ASP A 621 -12.56 6.53 -49.21
N ILE A 622 -11.58 7.35 -48.79
CA ILE A 622 -11.35 8.70 -49.37
C ILE A 622 -11.17 8.60 -50.88
N GLN A 623 -10.19 7.84 -51.36
CA GLN A 623 -9.88 7.80 -52.80
C GLN A 623 -11.05 7.22 -53.62
N ILE A 624 -11.81 6.27 -53.05
CA ILE A 624 -13.03 5.75 -53.69
C ILE A 624 -14.09 6.84 -53.82
N ASN A 625 -14.29 7.64 -52.77
CA ASN A 625 -15.26 8.74 -52.77
C ASN A 625 -14.84 9.86 -53.74
N GLU A 626 -13.55 10.22 -53.76
CA GLU A 626 -12.99 11.22 -54.67
C GLU A 626 -13.20 10.82 -56.13
N ILE A 627 -12.98 9.55 -56.47
CA ILE A 627 -13.27 9.04 -57.83
C ILE A 627 -14.76 9.07 -58.15
N ILE A 628 -15.62 8.59 -57.25
CA ILE A 628 -17.07 8.57 -57.47
C ILE A 628 -17.58 10.00 -57.71
N GLN A 629 -17.15 10.95 -56.88
CA GLN A 629 -17.53 12.34 -56.99
C GLN A 629 -16.98 12.97 -58.27
N PHE A 630 -15.69 12.77 -58.58
CA PHE A 630 -15.06 13.29 -59.78
C PHE A 630 -15.74 12.82 -61.08
N VAL A 631 -16.09 11.53 -61.15
CA VAL A 631 -16.78 10.96 -62.32
C VAL A 631 -18.20 11.53 -62.44
N ALA A 632 -18.90 11.76 -61.33
CA ALA A 632 -20.23 12.37 -61.32
C ALA A 632 -20.18 13.84 -61.77
N ASP A 633 -19.25 14.64 -61.24
CA ASP A 633 -19.14 16.07 -61.50
C ASP A 633 -18.76 16.37 -62.97
N ASN A 634 -18.03 15.48 -63.63
CA ASN A 634 -17.58 15.65 -65.01
C ASN A 634 -18.51 15.03 -66.06
N ASN A 635 -19.72 14.57 -65.67
CA ASN A 635 -20.71 13.95 -66.56
C ASN A 635 -20.07 12.99 -67.58
N LEU A 636 -19.25 12.06 -67.07
CA LEU A 636 -18.58 11.07 -67.90
C LEU A 636 -19.58 9.99 -68.34
N GLU A 637 -20.61 10.37 -69.11
CA GLU A 637 -21.76 9.53 -69.53
C GLU A 637 -21.35 8.21 -70.21
N GLN A 638 -20.11 8.11 -70.70
CA GLN A 638 -19.54 6.88 -71.31
C GLN A 638 -18.71 6.01 -70.34
N ILE A 639 -18.31 6.51 -69.17
CA ILE A 639 -17.78 5.69 -68.08
C ILE A 639 -19.00 5.11 -67.36
N SER A 640 -19.52 4.02 -67.92
CA SER A 640 -20.79 3.37 -67.60
C SER A 640 -21.21 3.49 -66.12
N GLN A 641 -22.50 3.76 -65.86
CA GLN A 641 -23.14 3.65 -64.53
C GLN A 641 -22.76 2.34 -63.79
N GLU A 642 -22.47 1.28 -64.54
CA GLU A 642 -21.96 0.01 -64.05
C GLU A 642 -20.61 0.12 -63.31
N VAL A 643 -19.65 0.90 -63.80
CA VAL A 643 -18.34 1.13 -63.15
C VAL A 643 -18.49 1.95 -61.87
N LEU A 644 -19.36 2.97 -61.87
CA LEU A 644 -19.72 3.72 -60.66
C LEU A 644 -20.38 2.81 -59.61
N ASN A 645 -21.28 1.93 -60.03
CA ASN A 645 -21.90 0.93 -59.17
C ASN A 645 -20.87 -0.09 -58.63
N GLU A 646 -19.84 -0.45 -59.42
CA GLU A 646 -18.74 -1.32 -58.96
C GLU A 646 -17.88 -0.62 -57.88
N PHE A 647 -17.59 0.67 -58.01
CA PHE A 647 -16.91 1.45 -56.95
C PHE A 647 -17.78 1.58 -55.69
N ALA A 648 -19.09 1.83 -55.83
CA ALA A 648 -20.01 1.86 -54.70
C ALA A 648 -20.08 0.51 -53.97
N LYS A 649 -20.02 -0.61 -54.70
CA LYS A 649 -19.92 -1.96 -54.12
C LYS A 649 -18.60 -2.19 -53.37
N LEU A 650 -17.48 -1.65 -53.87
CA LEU A 650 -16.19 -1.73 -53.15
C LEU A 650 -16.25 -1.04 -51.79
N LYS A 651 -16.98 0.07 -51.68
CA LYS A 651 -17.23 0.79 -50.42
C LYS A 651 -18.08 -0.02 -49.43
N GLN A 652 -19.05 -0.79 -49.92
CA GLN A 652 -19.95 -1.61 -49.09
C GLN A 652 -19.31 -2.90 -48.53
N LYS A 653 -18.11 -3.27 -48.99
CA LYS A 653 -17.44 -4.49 -48.53
C LYS A 653 -17.01 -4.37 -47.08
N ASN A 654 -17.56 -5.25 -46.25
CA ASN A 654 -17.41 -5.21 -44.81
C ASN A 654 -16.28 -6.16 -44.32
N TYR A 655 -15.16 -5.58 -43.88
CA TYR A 655 -14.05 -6.34 -43.33
C TYR A 655 -14.34 -7.05 -41.99
N TYR A 656 -15.40 -6.67 -41.27
CA TYR A 656 -15.78 -7.29 -39.99
C TYR A 656 -16.05 -8.79 -40.15
N MET A 657 -16.50 -9.24 -41.33
CA MET A 657 -16.80 -10.67 -41.60
C MET A 657 -15.54 -11.56 -41.61
N TYR A 658 -14.35 -10.98 -41.72
CA TYR A 658 -13.08 -11.72 -41.84
C TYR A 658 -12.17 -11.60 -40.61
N LEU A 659 -12.59 -10.91 -39.54
CA LEU A 659 -11.78 -10.68 -38.33
C LEU A 659 -11.42 -11.95 -37.54
N ALA A 660 -12.09 -13.06 -37.84
CA ALA A 660 -11.80 -14.37 -37.26
C ALA A 660 -10.59 -15.07 -37.90
N ASP A 661 -10.22 -14.73 -39.13
CA ASP A 661 -9.13 -15.38 -39.88
C ASP A 661 -8.25 -14.35 -40.61
N ILE A 662 -7.02 -14.21 -40.15
CA ILE A 662 -6.02 -13.29 -40.71
C ILE A 662 -5.76 -13.57 -42.20
N LYS A 663 -5.80 -14.83 -42.64
CA LYS A 663 -5.59 -15.19 -44.05
C LYS A 663 -6.77 -14.76 -44.90
N ALA A 664 -7.99 -15.01 -44.44
CA ALA A 664 -9.20 -14.57 -45.14
C ALA A 664 -9.26 -13.04 -45.23
N TYR A 665 -8.88 -12.35 -44.15
CA TYR A 665 -8.78 -10.89 -44.12
C TYR A 665 -7.73 -10.34 -45.10
N SER A 666 -6.50 -10.88 -45.10
CA SER A 666 -5.46 -10.50 -46.07
C SER A 666 -5.92 -10.72 -47.51
N GLN A 667 -6.58 -11.86 -47.77
CA GLN A 667 -7.06 -12.20 -49.09
C GLN A 667 -8.11 -11.19 -49.57
N GLU A 668 -9.03 -10.78 -48.70
CA GLU A 668 -10.05 -9.80 -49.08
C GLU A 668 -9.47 -8.39 -49.28
N GLN A 669 -8.47 -7.99 -48.49
CA GLN A 669 -7.72 -6.75 -48.75
C GLN A 669 -7.06 -6.77 -50.14
N ALA A 670 -6.37 -7.87 -50.49
CA ALA A 670 -5.74 -8.02 -51.80
C ALA A 670 -6.79 -8.05 -52.95
N ASN A 671 -7.94 -8.67 -52.73
CA ASN A 671 -9.05 -8.67 -53.68
C ASN A 671 -9.59 -7.26 -53.92
N ARG A 672 -9.75 -6.46 -52.85
CA ARG A 672 -10.21 -5.07 -52.93
C ARG A 672 -9.22 -4.21 -53.68
N GLU A 673 -7.93 -4.33 -53.38
CA GLU A 673 -6.85 -3.62 -54.08
C GLU A 673 -6.84 -3.93 -55.58
N LYS A 674 -6.90 -5.22 -55.93
CA LYS A 674 -6.96 -5.66 -57.33
C LYS A 674 -8.21 -5.15 -58.06
N ALA A 675 -9.37 -5.18 -57.41
CA ALA A 675 -10.62 -4.69 -57.98
C ALA A 675 -10.56 -3.18 -58.23
N TYR A 676 -10.08 -2.39 -57.26
CA TYR A 676 -9.88 -0.95 -57.41
C TYR A 676 -8.96 -0.61 -58.59
N ASN A 677 -7.78 -1.23 -58.64
CA ASN A 677 -6.82 -1.02 -59.73
C ASN A 677 -7.39 -1.42 -61.10
N SER A 678 -8.16 -2.51 -61.16
CA SER A 678 -8.85 -2.90 -62.39
C SER A 678 -9.90 -1.88 -62.83
N LEU A 679 -10.62 -1.25 -61.90
CA LEU A 679 -11.61 -0.22 -62.21
C LEU A 679 -10.96 1.06 -62.72
N ILE A 680 -9.90 1.54 -62.06
CA ILE A 680 -9.08 2.66 -62.53
C ILE A 680 -8.60 2.40 -63.96
N PHE A 681 -8.04 1.22 -64.22
CA PHE A 681 -7.55 0.86 -65.55
C PHE A 681 -8.67 0.85 -66.61
N LYS A 682 -9.84 0.30 -66.30
CA LYS A 682 -11.01 0.33 -67.19
C LYS A 682 -11.42 1.76 -67.54
N MET A 683 -11.46 2.67 -66.56
CA MET A 683 -11.83 4.08 -66.78
C MET A 683 -10.81 4.79 -67.66
N ARG A 684 -9.51 4.67 -67.34
CA ARG A 684 -8.42 5.27 -68.13
C ARG A 684 -8.43 4.77 -69.58
N LYS A 685 -8.65 3.48 -69.80
CA LYS A 685 -8.79 2.89 -71.14
C LYS A 685 -10.05 3.40 -71.87
N GLY A 686 -11.13 3.66 -71.14
CA GLY A 686 -12.35 4.27 -71.67
C GLY A 686 -12.10 5.68 -72.21
N LEU A 687 -11.30 6.48 -71.49
CA LEU A 687 -10.92 7.82 -71.92
C LEU A 687 -10.05 7.82 -73.18
N MET A 688 -9.09 6.89 -73.31
CA MET A 688 -8.23 6.79 -74.49
C MET A 688 -8.97 6.38 -75.79
N LYS A 689 -10.22 5.93 -75.69
CA LYS A 689 -11.05 5.59 -76.87
C LYS A 689 -11.89 6.78 -77.37
N LYS A 690 -11.90 7.90 -76.63
CA LYS A 690 -12.37 9.20 -77.11
C LYS A 690 -11.20 9.93 -77.75
#